data_AF-A0A6C1E1S3-F1
#
_entry.id   AF-A0A6C1E1S3-F1
#
_cell.length_a   1.000
_cell.length_b   1.000
_cell.length_c   1.000
_cell.angle_alpha   90.00
_cell.angle_beta   90.00
_cell.angle_gamma   90.00
#
_symmetry.space_group_name_H-M   'P 1'
#
loop_
_entity.id
_entity.type
_entity.pdbx_description
1 polymer ?
#
loop_
_entity_poly.entity_id
_entity_poly.type
_entity_poly.pdbx_seq_one_letter_code
_entity_poly.pdbx_strand_id
1 'polypeptide(L)'
;MSTYLASETPEVYQAASQCLISILSESVKDDLLLYTPSVDEKVFKNVDEIISQIAKTFIDFLSIRYSHCSREILKILVAAFNKFRYRSNPHFLKSLKIVDTWRVNEEQFMDLRNEIELVIGASISAMGPEVILAEAPLNLDNPSSERPGRAWLLPLIRDYTKNANLATFQNELAPYIKSFQSKFDKVPEESIQLRVFQTIVDQIWSTLPRFCELPMDLRESFTDEFASELSSLLYSEVELRTTICHALKVLAESNVSYAEDSSSHNVLLLQRFPISEAQKNIEYLSTKSTNLLAVLFNVYTQTTPNARSYILETIDQYLKITSKEDLEKTFNNVCGLLKNSMNEESSGNVNKEKKKPQLTATLLDLIICMITYLPVSSYSALFSIFSLTVNSADALIQKRAYRIITKLSELKSGSTAVAQFISDIENVMVDSASSVQTSAKAARLTAIKTIVELLPLDHLDFIVRTVAEVILSTKDVNEKSRETAFDTLICMGRKMNEPNGIIKLSQIPGYDPTTPDQSSSISEFFKIISAGLIGESQHMVSSSITGYACLVFEFKNELDSGILMDIYDTIELYLTSNSREIVKSAIGFTKVCVLGLPEELMRPKVPELLLKLLRWSHEHTGHFKAKVKHIIERLIRRFGYDYIEANFPEEDRRLLTNIRKMRNRNKRKDEEVTTGVSDVAATKGSRFMSAFDEAVYGSDEENDNGSDQEENVAGGKMKNGAKQFIVESGDNPLDLLDSQTLAHISSTRPNKFNKNQNRARFNNDAFNFDSEGKLVVKGQPKPSTNVDDPLSAVTSGINAYLEAVKSGPVRGQRNKLKFRKNGKDSDDFGDDDDGEKGSRLMRGRVNQGNKIGKHNKKGPKFKSRKKL
;
A
#
# COMPACT_ATOMS: atom_id res chain seq x y z
N MET A 1 33.63 21.77 -29.26
CA MET A 1 32.34 21.08 -29.00
C MET A 1 31.30 21.42 -30.06
N SER A 2 31.08 22.69 -30.40
CA SER A 2 30.22 23.08 -31.54
C SER A 2 30.59 22.37 -32.86
N THR A 3 31.88 22.23 -33.15
CA THR A 3 32.40 21.47 -34.30
C THR A 3 32.03 19.99 -34.29
N TYR A 4 32.02 19.37 -33.10
CA TYR A 4 31.63 17.96 -32.94
C TYR A 4 30.12 17.76 -32.99
N LEU A 5 29.34 18.76 -32.56
CA LEU A 5 27.89 18.76 -32.72
C LEU A 5 27.47 18.98 -34.18
N ALA A 6 28.25 19.74 -34.97
CA ALA A 6 28.00 19.94 -36.40
C ALA A 6 28.43 18.75 -37.28
N SER A 7 29.01 17.70 -36.69
CA SER A 7 29.43 16.50 -37.41
C SER A 7 28.20 15.71 -37.87
N GLU A 8 28.19 15.26 -39.13
CA GLU A 8 27.08 14.44 -39.66
C GLU A 8 27.06 13.01 -39.08
N THR A 9 28.13 12.59 -38.39
CA THR A 9 28.21 11.26 -37.76
C THR A 9 27.46 11.21 -36.42
N PRO A 10 26.47 10.31 -36.25
CA PRO A 10 25.63 10.24 -35.05
C PRO A 10 26.38 9.94 -33.77
N GLU A 11 27.36 9.04 -33.79
CA GLU A 11 28.12 8.71 -32.59
C GLU A 11 28.91 9.92 -32.07
N VAL A 12 29.37 10.80 -32.97
CA VAL A 12 30.19 11.96 -32.64
C VAL A 12 29.36 13.04 -31.96
N TYR A 13 28.23 13.44 -32.54
CA TYR A 13 27.39 14.48 -31.92
C TYR A 13 26.67 13.97 -30.67
N GLN A 14 26.32 12.67 -30.59
CA GLN A 14 25.74 12.08 -29.39
C GLN A 14 26.74 12.03 -28.23
N ALA A 15 27.99 11.60 -28.48
CA ALA A 15 29.04 11.62 -27.47
C ALA A 15 29.36 13.06 -27.02
N ALA A 16 29.40 14.01 -27.97
CA ALA A 16 29.58 15.42 -27.65
C ALA A 16 28.44 15.97 -26.77
N SER A 17 27.20 15.61 -27.06
CA SER A 17 26.03 16.00 -26.27
C SER A 17 26.09 15.46 -24.84
N GLN A 18 26.39 14.17 -24.67
CA GLN A 18 26.54 13.58 -23.33
C GLN A 18 27.65 14.26 -22.53
N CYS A 19 28.78 14.53 -23.17
CA CYS A 19 29.88 15.26 -22.54
C CYS A 19 29.46 16.68 -22.10
N LEU A 20 28.73 17.42 -22.94
CA LEU A 20 28.22 18.75 -22.59
C LEU A 20 27.21 18.70 -21.44
N ILE A 21 26.32 17.70 -21.42
CA ILE A 21 25.37 17.49 -20.32
C ILE A 21 26.14 17.26 -19.01
N SER A 22 27.12 16.35 -19.00
CA SER A 22 27.96 16.08 -17.82
C SER A 22 28.74 17.31 -17.36
N ILE A 23 29.31 18.09 -18.28
CA ILE A 23 30.01 19.34 -17.95
C ILE A 23 29.05 20.32 -17.27
N LEU A 24 27.86 20.54 -17.83
CA LEU A 24 26.88 21.44 -17.25
C LEU A 24 26.42 20.95 -15.87
N SER A 25 26.06 19.67 -15.73
CA SER A 25 25.50 19.15 -14.48
C SER A 25 26.52 19.05 -13.35
N GLU A 26 27.75 18.61 -13.63
CA GLU A 26 28.74 18.24 -12.62
C GLU A 26 29.82 19.31 -12.40
N SER A 27 30.18 20.09 -13.43
CA SER A 27 31.34 21.00 -13.32
C SER A 27 31.00 22.35 -12.72
N VAL A 28 29.74 22.79 -12.84
CA VAL A 28 29.28 24.05 -12.25
C VAL A 28 28.90 23.80 -10.78
N LYS A 29 29.54 24.46 -9.82
CA LYS A 29 29.17 24.36 -8.40
C LYS A 29 27.93 25.22 -8.13
N ASP A 30 26.97 24.68 -7.37
CA ASP A 30 25.73 25.39 -7.05
C ASP A 30 26.01 26.69 -6.26
N ASP A 31 27.05 26.72 -5.43
CA ASP A 31 27.46 27.91 -4.67
C ASP A 31 27.80 29.13 -5.55
N LEU A 32 28.27 28.90 -6.78
CA LEU A 32 28.62 29.99 -7.72
C LEU A 32 27.38 30.63 -8.36
N LEU A 33 26.24 29.94 -8.32
CA LEU A 33 25.00 30.42 -8.93
C LEU A 33 24.19 31.30 -7.98
N LEU A 34 24.58 31.41 -6.72
CA LEU A 34 23.96 32.27 -5.72
C LEU A 34 24.03 33.75 -6.11
N TYR A 35 23.04 34.51 -5.64
CA TYR A 35 22.96 35.96 -5.77
C TYR A 35 23.80 36.67 -4.69
N THR A 36 24.09 37.96 -4.91
CA THR A 36 24.71 38.83 -3.90
C THR A 36 23.77 39.02 -2.70
N PRO A 37 24.24 39.02 -1.44
CA PRO A 37 25.63 39.11 -0.99
C PRO A 37 26.33 37.77 -0.69
N SER A 38 25.68 36.62 -0.92
CA SER A 38 26.27 35.30 -0.63
C SER A 38 27.52 34.99 -1.47
N VAL A 39 27.65 35.65 -2.61
CA VAL A 39 28.79 35.61 -3.52
C VAL A 39 29.25 37.03 -3.79
N ASP A 40 30.56 37.23 -3.95
CA ASP A 40 31.15 38.53 -4.28
C ASP A 40 30.54 39.11 -5.56
N GLU A 41 30.33 40.43 -5.59
CA GLU A 41 29.74 41.13 -6.74
C GLU A 41 30.51 40.89 -8.04
N LYS A 42 31.85 40.78 -7.96
CA LYS A 42 32.71 40.45 -9.11
C LYS A 42 32.44 39.03 -9.64
N VAL A 43 32.29 38.06 -8.75
CA VAL A 43 32.00 36.67 -9.13
C VAL A 43 30.60 36.57 -9.71
N PHE A 44 29.61 37.24 -9.10
CA PHE A 44 28.24 37.30 -9.62
C PHE A 44 28.18 37.83 -11.05
N LYS A 45 28.84 38.96 -11.33
CA LYS A 45 28.91 39.57 -12.68
C LYS A 45 29.60 38.65 -13.69
N ASN A 46 30.75 38.08 -13.32
CA ASN A 46 31.46 37.13 -14.19
C ASN A 46 30.60 35.90 -14.53
N VAL A 47 29.91 35.33 -13.54
CA VAL A 47 29.00 34.19 -13.75
C VAL A 47 27.84 34.59 -14.65
N ASP A 48 27.26 35.78 -14.46
CA ASP A 48 26.17 36.28 -15.29
C ASP A 48 26.58 36.47 -16.76
N GLU A 49 27.76 37.03 -17.00
CA GLU A 49 28.34 37.19 -18.34
C GLU A 49 28.56 35.83 -19.02
N ILE A 50 29.07 34.84 -18.29
CA ILE A 50 29.27 33.48 -18.80
C ILE A 50 27.93 32.82 -19.15
N ILE A 51 26.92 32.92 -18.27
CA ILE A 51 25.57 32.40 -18.54
C ILE A 51 24.96 33.09 -19.77
N SER A 52 25.17 34.40 -19.93
CA SER A 52 24.73 35.14 -21.11
C SER A 52 25.41 34.66 -22.40
N GLN A 53 26.73 34.39 -22.37
CA GLN A 53 27.47 33.83 -23.49
C GLN A 53 27.00 32.41 -23.85
N ILE A 54 26.74 31.58 -22.84
CA ILE A 54 26.18 30.24 -23.02
C ILE A 54 24.79 30.32 -23.66
N ALA A 55 23.92 31.21 -23.18
CA ALA A 55 22.59 31.42 -23.75
C ALA A 55 22.65 31.85 -25.22
N LYS A 56 23.57 32.77 -25.59
CA LYS A 56 23.81 33.14 -26.99
C LYS A 56 24.27 31.96 -27.85
N THR A 57 25.08 31.07 -27.29
CA THR A 57 25.53 29.85 -27.97
C THR A 57 24.36 28.89 -28.22
N PHE A 58 23.43 28.76 -27.27
CA PHE A 58 22.21 27.97 -27.47
C PHE A 58 21.31 28.53 -28.58
N ILE A 59 21.27 29.84 -28.78
CA ILE A 59 20.54 30.44 -29.91
C ILE A 59 21.15 30.00 -31.25
N ASP A 60 22.48 29.94 -31.36
CA ASP A 60 23.15 29.38 -32.56
C ASP A 60 22.90 27.88 -32.72
N PHE A 61 22.88 27.12 -31.62
CA PHE A 61 22.56 25.68 -31.64
C PHE A 61 21.12 25.40 -32.07
N LEU A 62 20.18 26.30 -31.80
CA LEU A 62 18.79 26.19 -32.28
C LEU A 62 18.61 26.68 -33.72
N SER A 63 19.69 26.98 -34.45
CA SER A 63 19.63 27.35 -35.87
C SER A 63 19.54 26.12 -36.78
N ILE A 64 19.19 26.36 -38.05
CA ILE A 64 19.08 25.33 -39.10
C ILE A 64 20.38 24.52 -39.27
N ARG A 65 21.54 25.10 -38.93
CA ARG A 65 22.86 24.44 -39.04
C ARG A 65 22.91 23.11 -38.27
N TYR A 66 22.20 23.02 -37.15
CA TYR A 66 22.24 21.86 -36.26
C TYR A 66 20.94 21.06 -36.27
N SER A 67 20.12 21.20 -37.32
CA SER A 67 18.83 20.50 -37.43
C SER A 67 18.94 18.98 -37.31
N HIS A 68 20.03 18.40 -37.82
CA HIS A 68 20.31 16.96 -37.76
C HIS A 68 20.54 16.42 -36.33
N CYS A 69 20.95 17.28 -35.38
CA CYS A 69 21.18 16.91 -33.97
C CYS A 69 20.29 17.72 -33.00
N SER A 70 19.15 18.24 -33.47
CA SER A 70 18.21 19.03 -32.66
C SER A 70 17.77 18.30 -31.39
N ARG A 71 17.55 16.98 -31.47
CA ARG A 71 17.15 16.15 -30.32
C ARG A 71 18.18 16.22 -29.19
N GLU A 72 19.46 16.10 -29.53
CA GLU A 72 20.59 16.16 -28.61
C GLU A 72 20.76 17.56 -28.04
N ILE A 73 20.54 18.60 -28.85
CA ILE A 73 20.62 20.00 -28.42
C ILE A 73 19.52 20.33 -27.40
N LEU A 74 18.28 19.88 -27.63
CA LEU A 74 17.18 20.03 -26.68
C LEU A 74 17.51 19.35 -25.34
N LYS A 75 18.15 18.17 -25.34
CA LYS A 75 18.61 17.51 -24.11
C LYS A 75 19.67 18.31 -23.36
N ILE A 76 20.62 18.93 -24.07
CA ILE A 76 21.62 19.81 -23.44
C ILE A 76 20.93 21.05 -22.86
N LEU A 77 19.93 21.59 -23.55
CA LEU A 77 19.15 22.75 -23.08
C LEU A 77 18.33 22.42 -21.82
N VAL A 78 17.73 21.23 -21.73
CA VAL A 78 17.11 20.72 -20.49
C VAL A 78 18.12 20.70 -19.34
N ALA A 79 19.32 20.16 -19.58
CA ALA A 79 20.38 20.13 -18.56
C ALA A 79 20.80 21.54 -18.12
N ALA A 80 20.87 22.50 -19.06
CA ALA A 80 21.18 23.89 -18.76
C ALA A 80 20.10 24.54 -17.86
N PHE A 81 18.81 24.39 -18.19
CA PHE A 81 17.71 24.89 -17.34
C PHE A 81 17.73 24.26 -15.94
N ASN A 82 17.91 22.94 -15.85
CA ASN A 82 17.97 22.23 -14.57
C ASN A 82 19.14 22.66 -13.70
N LYS A 83 20.27 23.05 -14.32
CA LYS A 83 21.47 23.49 -13.61
C LYS A 83 21.42 24.96 -13.21
N PHE A 84 21.18 25.85 -14.17
CA PHE A 84 21.20 27.30 -13.92
C PHE A 84 19.95 27.79 -13.17
N ARG A 85 18.84 27.04 -13.25
CA ARG A 85 17.59 27.31 -12.52
C ARG A 85 17.19 28.78 -12.60
N TYR A 86 17.14 29.46 -11.47
CA TYR A 86 16.75 30.87 -11.34
C TYR A 86 17.62 31.83 -12.16
N ARG A 87 18.92 31.50 -12.37
CA ARG A 87 19.86 32.30 -13.17
C ARG A 87 19.60 32.19 -14.68
N SER A 88 18.69 31.32 -15.12
CA SER A 88 18.31 31.20 -16.53
C SER A 88 17.51 32.41 -17.02
N ASN A 89 16.76 33.07 -16.12
CA ASN A 89 16.01 34.29 -16.42
C ASN A 89 16.92 35.52 -16.21
N PRO A 90 17.07 36.46 -17.19
CA PRO A 90 16.37 36.55 -18.48
C PRO A 90 17.12 35.96 -19.69
N HIS A 91 18.35 35.49 -19.50
CA HIS A 91 19.25 35.16 -20.62
C HIS A 91 18.70 34.08 -21.56
N PHE A 92 18.01 33.07 -21.03
CA PHE A 92 17.47 31.94 -21.80
C PHE A 92 16.08 32.17 -22.40
N LEU A 93 15.44 33.33 -22.18
CA LEU A 93 14.09 33.61 -22.69
C LEU A 93 14.02 33.54 -24.23
N LYS A 94 15.06 33.99 -24.93
CA LYS A 94 15.12 33.90 -26.40
C LYS A 94 15.18 32.45 -26.88
N SER A 95 15.98 31.62 -26.22
CA SER A 95 16.06 30.18 -26.53
C SER A 95 14.72 29.49 -26.30
N LEU A 96 14.01 29.86 -25.22
CA LEU A 96 12.66 29.37 -24.95
C LEU A 96 11.66 29.78 -26.04
N LYS A 97 11.66 31.04 -26.50
CA LYS A 97 10.77 31.51 -27.57
C LYS A 97 10.93 30.73 -28.88
N ILE A 98 12.17 30.38 -29.23
CA ILE A 98 12.45 29.56 -30.41
C ILE A 98 11.82 28.17 -30.24
N VAL A 99 12.00 27.55 -29.07
CA VAL A 99 11.46 26.23 -28.76
C VAL A 99 9.92 26.24 -28.66
N ASP A 100 9.30 27.30 -28.12
CA ASP A 100 7.84 27.50 -28.14
C ASP A 100 7.32 27.58 -29.58
N THR A 101 8.02 28.32 -30.45
CA THR A 101 7.66 28.42 -31.88
C THR A 101 7.69 27.05 -32.55
N TRP A 102 8.67 26.20 -32.21
CA TRP A 102 8.72 24.82 -32.71
C TRP A 102 7.55 23.98 -32.19
N ARG A 103 7.08 24.23 -30.96
CA ARG A 103 5.94 23.52 -30.39
C ARG A 103 4.61 23.91 -31.05
N VAL A 104 4.45 25.18 -31.40
CA VAL A 104 3.28 25.71 -32.12
C VAL A 104 3.24 25.15 -33.55
N ASN A 105 4.39 25.02 -34.21
CA ASN A 105 4.52 24.41 -35.54
C ASN A 105 4.57 22.87 -35.45
N GLU A 106 3.53 22.26 -34.87
CA GLU A 106 3.48 20.83 -34.54
C GLU A 106 3.72 19.92 -35.76
N GLU A 107 3.22 20.29 -36.93
CA GLU A 107 3.38 19.50 -38.17
C GLU A 107 4.84 19.36 -38.61
N GLN A 108 5.66 20.40 -38.41
CA GLN A 108 7.05 20.41 -38.85
C GLN A 108 8.00 19.70 -37.85
N PHE A 109 7.65 19.69 -36.57
CA PHE A 109 8.53 19.22 -35.49
C PHE A 109 7.95 18.05 -34.69
N MET A 110 7.05 17.27 -35.29
CA MET A 110 6.37 16.14 -34.64
C MET A 110 7.35 15.15 -33.97
N ASP A 111 8.46 14.82 -34.64
CA ASP A 111 9.50 13.88 -34.15
C ASP A 111 10.31 14.39 -32.94
N LEU A 112 10.21 15.69 -32.63
CA LEU A 112 10.89 16.36 -31.52
C LEU A 112 9.92 16.83 -30.43
N ARG A 113 8.61 16.54 -30.57
CA ARG A 113 7.58 17.03 -29.66
C ARG A 113 7.89 16.73 -28.19
N ASN A 114 8.30 15.50 -27.90
CA ASN A 114 8.61 15.08 -26.53
C ASN A 114 9.79 15.89 -25.96
N GLU A 115 10.88 16.04 -26.72
CA GLU A 115 12.06 16.78 -26.28
C GLU A 115 11.79 18.29 -26.14
N ILE A 116 10.95 18.85 -27.00
CA ILE A 116 10.48 20.24 -26.91
C ILE A 116 9.68 20.43 -25.62
N GLU A 117 8.71 19.55 -25.34
CA GLU A 117 7.90 19.60 -24.12
C GLU A 117 8.77 19.40 -22.86
N LEU A 118 9.84 18.59 -22.92
CA LEU A 118 10.83 18.48 -21.82
C LEU A 118 11.60 19.77 -21.59
N VAL A 119 11.99 20.49 -22.64
CA VAL A 119 12.66 21.81 -22.51
C VAL A 119 11.71 22.82 -21.88
N ILE A 120 10.46 22.89 -22.35
CA ILE A 120 9.45 23.79 -21.79
C ILE A 120 9.19 23.42 -20.32
N GLY A 121 9.03 22.14 -20.01
CA GLY A 121 8.89 21.66 -18.63
C GLY A 121 10.08 22.04 -17.74
N ALA A 122 11.31 21.79 -18.19
CA ALA A 122 12.51 22.19 -17.44
C ALA A 122 12.59 23.72 -17.24
N SER A 123 12.13 24.50 -18.21
CA SER A 123 12.06 25.97 -18.11
C SER A 123 11.02 26.43 -17.07
N ILE A 124 9.87 25.74 -16.95
CA ILE A 124 8.86 25.98 -15.90
C ILE A 124 9.47 25.71 -14.52
N SER A 125 10.14 24.57 -14.34
CA SER A 125 10.82 24.25 -13.07
C SER A 125 11.96 25.23 -12.72
N ALA A 126 12.65 25.78 -13.72
CA ALA A 126 13.82 26.62 -13.53
C ALA A 126 13.47 28.09 -13.27
N MET A 127 12.57 28.67 -14.07
CA MET A 127 12.24 30.10 -14.05
C MET A 127 10.89 30.40 -13.39
N GLY A 128 10.04 29.38 -13.22
CA GLY A 128 8.70 29.49 -12.66
C GLY A 128 7.61 29.67 -13.73
N PRO A 129 6.37 29.24 -13.46
CA PRO A 129 5.26 29.30 -14.42
C PRO A 129 4.88 30.74 -14.81
N GLU A 130 5.07 31.72 -13.93
CA GLU A 130 4.78 33.14 -14.19
C GLU A 130 5.55 33.67 -15.41
N VAL A 131 6.85 33.40 -15.47
CA VAL A 131 7.73 33.82 -16.57
C VAL A 131 7.33 33.15 -17.88
N ILE A 132 6.94 31.87 -17.81
CA ILE A 132 6.54 31.09 -18.98
C ILE A 132 5.19 31.57 -19.51
N LEU A 133 4.21 31.85 -18.64
CA LEU A 133 2.90 32.36 -19.03
C LEU A 133 2.98 33.78 -19.61
N ALA A 134 3.92 34.61 -19.13
CA ALA A 134 4.18 35.92 -19.69
C ALA A 134 4.71 35.86 -21.13
N GLU A 135 5.58 34.88 -21.44
CA GLU A 135 6.16 34.72 -22.77
C GLU A 135 5.31 33.88 -23.72
N ALA A 136 4.59 32.87 -23.20
CA ALA A 136 3.74 31.94 -23.93
C ALA A 136 2.34 31.87 -23.28
N PRO A 137 1.51 32.92 -23.45
CA PRO A 137 0.19 32.99 -22.82
C PRO A 137 -0.76 31.90 -23.33
N LEU A 138 -1.65 31.40 -22.47
CA LEU A 138 -2.51 30.26 -22.79
C LEU A 138 -3.53 30.55 -23.91
N ASN A 139 -4.04 31.78 -24.00
CA ASN A 139 -4.98 32.24 -25.04
C ASN A 139 -6.21 31.31 -25.25
N LEU A 140 -6.78 30.76 -24.16
CA LEU A 140 -7.86 29.77 -24.26
C LEU A 140 -9.24 30.38 -24.60
N ASP A 141 -9.45 31.66 -24.33
CA ASP A 141 -10.77 32.29 -24.50
C ASP A 141 -11.13 32.55 -25.97
N ASN A 142 -10.17 33.07 -26.75
CA ASN A 142 -10.33 33.44 -28.16
C ASN A 142 -9.06 33.07 -28.95
N PRO A 143 -8.85 31.77 -29.26
CA PRO A 143 -7.70 31.34 -30.04
C PRO A 143 -7.78 31.90 -31.47
N SER A 144 -6.64 32.37 -31.99
CA SER A 144 -6.49 32.79 -33.39
C SER A 144 -5.17 32.28 -33.98
N SER A 145 -4.97 32.39 -35.30
CA SER A 145 -3.70 32.01 -35.94
C SER A 145 -2.49 32.78 -35.38
N GLU A 146 -2.70 34.01 -34.91
CA GLU A 146 -1.66 34.83 -34.25
C GLU A 146 -1.56 34.57 -32.74
N ARG A 147 -2.62 34.02 -32.14
CA ARG A 147 -2.73 33.72 -30.70
C ARG A 147 -3.24 32.29 -30.50
N PRO A 148 -2.41 31.28 -30.75
CA PRO A 148 -2.86 29.89 -30.67
C PRO A 148 -3.26 29.55 -29.22
N GLY A 149 -4.33 28.77 -29.07
CA GLY A 149 -4.76 28.25 -27.77
C GLY A 149 -3.82 27.14 -27.29
N ARG A 150 -3.20 27.32 -26.13
CA ARG A 150 -2.14 26.44 -25.60
C ARG A 150 -2.64 25.50 -24.49
N ALA A 151 -3.75 24.79 -24.70
CA ALA A 151 -4.26 23.83 -23.71
C ALA A 151 -3.23 22.72 -23.36
N TRP A 152 -2.34 22.37 -24.29
CA TRP A 152 -1.24 21.43 -24.10
C TRP A 152 -0.21 21.87 -23.04
N LEU A 153 -0.18 23.15 -22.67
CA LEU A 153 0.73 23.67 -21.64
C LEU A 153 0.24 23.32 -20.22
N LEU A 154 -1.07 23.07 -20.02
CA LEU A 154 -1.65 22.79 -18.70
C LEU A 154 -1.04 21.53 -18.04
N PRO A 155 -0.90 20.37 -18.72
CA PRO A 155 -0.20 19.22 -18.16
C PRO A 155 1.27 19.50 -17.82
N LEU A 156 1.96 20.33 -18.60
CA LEU A 156 3.35 20.70 -18.32
C LEU A 156 3.45 21.60 -17.08
N ILE A 157 2.54 22.57 -16.93
CA ILE A 157 2.43 23.38 -15.72
C ILE A 157 2.17 22.48 -14.51
N ARG A 158 1.25 21.52 -14.61
CA ARG A 158 1.01 20.54 -13.54
C ARG A 158 2.28 19.75 -13.18
N ASP A 159 2.98 19.20 -14.16
CA ASP A 159 4.04 18.23 -13.85
C ASP A 159 5.37 18.90 -13.45
N TYR A 160 5.63 20.13 -13.92
CA TYR A 160 6.91 20.81 -13.77
C TYR A 160 6.91 22.04 -12.86
N THR A 161 5.76 22.53 -12.39
CA THR A 161 5.72 23.64 -11.43
C THR A 161 6.33 23.22 -10.09
N LYS A 162 7.23 24.05 -9.56
CA LYS A 162 7.89 23.91 -8.26
C LYS A 162 8.13 25.30 -7.66
N ASN A 163 7.89 25.47 -6.36
CA ASN A 163 8.21 26.70 -5.61
C ASN A 163 7.71 27.98 -6.32
N ALA A 164 6.47 27.94 -6.82
CA ALA A 164 5.86 29.03 -7.56
C ALA A 164 5.11 30.00 -6.65
N ASN A 165 4.69 31.13 -7.23
CA ASN A 165 3.75 32.03 -6.58
C ASN A 165 2.34 31.47 -6.74
N LEU A 166 1.62 31.26 -5.64
CA LEU A 166 0.22 30.80 -5.67
C LEU A 166 -0.69 31.87 -6.30
N ALA A 167 -0.33 33.16 -6.20
CA ALA A 167 -1.03 34.23 -6.91
C ALA A 167 -1.07 34.03 -8.43
N THR A 168 -0.09 33.35 -9.03
CA THR A 168 -0.11 33.02 -10.47
C THR A 168 -1.31 32.15 -10.83
N PHE A 169 -1.68 31.17 -9.98
CA PHE A 169 -2.89 30.38 -10.21
C PHE A 169 -4.14 31.27 -10.13
N GLN A 170 -4.23 32.14 -9.13
CA GLN A 170 -5.41 32.99 -8.91
C GLN A 170 -5.61 34.04 -10.01
N ASN A 171 -4.53 34.66 -10.48
CA ASN A 171 -4.59 35.77 -11.44
C ASN A 171 -4.60 35.30 -12.89
N GLU A 172 -3.85 34.24 -13.23
CA GLU A 172 -3.68 33.80 -14.62
C GLU A 172 -4.54 32.58 -14.99
N LEU A 173 -4.75 31.65 -14.05
CA LEU A 173 -5.42 30.37 -14.34
C LEU A 173 -6.89 30.33 -13.91
N ALA A 174 -7.21 30.81 -12.71
CA ALA A 174 -8.57 30.80 -12.16
C ALA A 174 -9.60 31.60 -12.99
N PRO A 175 -9.26 32.72 -13.67
CA PRO A 175 -10.22 33.43 -14.51
C PRO A 175 -10.73 32.58 -15.68
N TYR A 176 -9.89 31.69 -16.23
CA TYR A 176 -10.34 30.76 -17.28
C TYR A 176 -11.39 29.79 -16.75
N ILE A 177 -11.29 29.35 -15.50
CA ILE A 177 -12.29 28.46 -14.87
C ILE A 177 -13.66 29.15 -14.90
N LYS A 178 -13.74 30.39 -14.41
CA LYS A 178 -14.98 31.19 -14.38
C LYS A 178 -15.52 31.45 -15.80
N SER A 179 -14.63 31.78 -16.74
CA SER A 179 -14.98 31.97 -18.15
C SER A 179 -15.60 30.71 -18.77
N PHE A 180 -14.96 29.54 -18.61
CA PHE A 180 -15.44 28.28 -19.17
C PHE A 180 -16.70 27.76 -18.49
N GLN A 181 -16.80 27.86 -17.16
CA GLN A 181 -18.01 27.48 -16.42
C GLN A 181 -19.22 28.33 -16.85
N SER A 182 -19.06 29.63 -17.09
CA SER A 182 -20.15 30.50 -17.59
C SER A 182 -20.68 30.12 -18.98
N LYS A 183 -19.90 29.33 -19.73
CA LYS A 183 -20.28 28.81 -21.06
C LYS A 183 -21.00 27.47 -20.96
N PHE A 184 -21.00 26.79 -19.82
CA PHE A 184 -21.64 25.47 -19.66
C PHE A 184 -23.13 25.53 -19.96
N ASP A 185 -23.85 26.50 -19.38
CA ASP A 185 -25.30 26.65 -19.54
C ASP A 185 -25.73 27.02 -20.96
N LYS A 186 -24.80 27.51 -21.79
CA LYS A 186 -25.08 27.96 -23.17
C LYS A 186 -24.89 26.84 -24.19
N VAL A 187 -24.36 25.70 -23.78
CA VAL A 187 -24.01 24.58 -24.65
C VAL A 187 -24.86 23.36 -24.27
N PRO A 188 -25.45 22.63 -25.23
CA PRO A 188 -26.21 21.41 -24.93
C PRO A 188 -25.38 20.37 -24.17
N GLU A 189 -26.00 19.65 -23.23
CA GLU A 189 -25.34 18.67 -22.35
C GLU A 189 -24.59 17.55 -23.11
N GLU A 190 -25.09 17.15 -24.29
CA GLU A 190 -24.48 16.09 -25.11
C GLU A 190 -23.36 16.60 -26.03
N SER A 191 -23.09 17.91 -26.04
CA SER A 191 -22.10 18.49 -26.94
C SER A 191 -20.68 18.08 -26.59
N ILE A 192 -19.91 17.71 -27.62
CA ILE A 192 -18.46 17.49 -27.51
C ILE A 192 -17.77 18.75 -26.98
N GLN A 193 -18.28 19.93 -27.34
CA GLN A 193 -17.75 21.22 -26.90
C GLN A 193 -17.87 21.43 -25.39
N LEU A 194 -18.97 20.97 -24.77
CA LEU A 194 -19.14 21.04 -23.32
C LEU A 194 -18.11 20.15 -22.61
N ARG A 195 -17.92 18.91 -23.10
CA ARG A 195 -16.91 17.98 -22.55
C ARG A 195 -15.49 18.53 -22.67
N VAL A 196 -15.19 19.23 -23.76
CA VAL A 196 -13.92 19.93 -23.96
C VAL A 196 -13.71 21.02 -22.90
N PHE A 197 -14.72 21.86 -22.64
CA PHE A 197 -14.63 22.90 -21.62
C PHE A 197 -14.49 22.32 -20.21
N GLN A 198 -15.25 21.28 -19.87
CA GLN A 198 -15.11 20.55 -18.59
C GLN A 198 -13.71 19.98 -18.43
N THR A 199 -13.16 19.34 -19.46
CA THR A 199 -11.79 18.79 -19.43
C THR A 199 -10.75 19.88 -19.18
N ILE A 200 -10.90 21.06 -19.80
CA ILE A 200 -9.99 22.19 -19.58
C ILE A 200 -10.10 22.69 -18.14
N VAL A 201 -11.31 22.83 -17.60
CA VAL A 201 -11.54 23.22 -16.20
C VAL A 201 -10.88 22.23 -15.23
N ASP A 202 -11.07 20.93 -15.45
CA ASP A 202 -10.45 19.87 -14.63
C ASP A 202 -8.92 19.92 -14.72
N GLN A 203 -8.38 20.14 -15.92
CA GLN A 203 -6.93 20.28 -16.12
C GLN A 203 -6.37 21.50 -15.39
N ILE A 204 -7.06 22.64 -15.42
CA ILE A 204 -6.66 23.82 -14.67
C ILE A 204 -6.66 23.53 -13.17
N TRP A 205 -7.75 22.96 -12.63
CA TRP A 205 -7.81 22.57 -11.21
C TRP A 205 -6.69 21.59 -10.83
N SER A 206 -6.36 20.65 -11.71
CA SER A 206 -5.29 19.67 -11.46
C SER A 206 -3.90 20.32 -11.28
N THR A 207 -3.70 21.57 -11.70
CA THR A 207 -2.46 22.32 -11.47
C THR A 207 -2.35 22.88 -10.05
N LEU A 208 -3.48 23.14 -9.37
CA LEU A 208 -3.51 23.80 -8.07
C LEU A 208 -2.59 23.16 -7.01
N PRO A 209 -2.56 21.82 -6.83
CA PRO A 209 -1.72 21.21 -5.81
C PRO A 209 -0.24 21.54 -5.92
N ARG A 210 0.24 21.82 -7.14
CA ARG A 210 1.64 22.14 -7.43
C ARG A 210 1.97 23.60 -7.17
N PHE A 211 0.99 24.49 -7.31
CA PHE A 211 1.10 25.85 -6.80
C PHE A 211 1.05 25.90 -5.26
N CYS A 212 0.48 24.88 -4.62
CA CYS A 212 0.53 24.71 -3.17
C CYS A 212 1.82 24.04 -2.67
N GLU A 213 2.72 23.59 -3.55
CA GLU A 213 4.00 22.98 -3.17
C GLU A 213 5.03 24.07 -2.81
N LEU A 214 5.13 24.38 -1.51
CA LEU A 214 5.99 25.42 -0.93
C LEU A 214 5.89 26.78 -1.67
N PRO A 215 4.72 27.44 -1.67
CA PRO A 215 4.54 28.71 -2.37
C PRO A 215 5.34 29.84 -1.73
N MET A 216 5.95 30.65 -2.58
CA MET A 216 6.87 31.72 -2.16
C MET A 216 6.13 32.91 -1.52
N ASP A 217 4.85 33.07 -1.85
CA ASP A 217 3.96 34.19 -1.51
C ASP A 217 2.77 33.74 -0.65
N LEU A 218 2.88 32.62 0.08
CA LEU A 218 1.78 31.96 0.80
C LEU A 218 0.92 32.92 1.64
N ARG A 219 1.57 33.77 2.44
CA ARG A 219 0.90 34.68 3.39
C ARG A 219 0.13 35.81 2.70
N GLU A 220 0.48 36.13 1.46
CA GLU A 220 -0.16 37.17 0.66
C GLU A 220 -1.28 36.56 -0.21
N SER A 221 -1.05 35.37 -0.77
CA SER A 221 -1.95 34.71 -1.72
C SER A 221 -3.02 33.83 -1.06
N PHE A 222 -2.72 33.14 0.04
CA PHE A 222 -3.69 32.26 0.72
C PHE A 222 -4.56 33.05 1.72
N THR A 223 -5.36 33.99 1.19
CA THR A 223 -6.24 34.87 1.97
C THR A 223 -7.44 34.13 2.56
N ASP A 224 -8.18 34.77 3.48
CA ASP A 224 -9.43 34.21 4.03
C ASP A 224 -10.51 34.03 2.95
N GLU A 225 -10.55 34.92 1.97
CA GLU A 225 -11.46 34.84 0.83
C GLU A 225 -11.19 33.59 -0.01
N PHE A 226 -9.92 33.34 -0.35
CA PHE A 226 -9.53 32.17 -1.13
C PHE A 226 -9.77 30.86 -0.36
N ALA A 227 -9.46 30.85 0.94
CA ALA A 227 -9.76 29.70 1.80
C ALA A 227 -11.27 29.43 1.89
N SER A 228 -12.10 30.47 1.93
CA SER A 228 -13.57 30.37 1.92
C SER A 228 -14.10 29.84 0.58
N GLU A 229 -13.55 30.31 -0.55
CA GLU A 229 -13.89 29.81 -1.89
C GLU A 229 -13.60 28.30 -2.01
N LEU A 230 -12.40 27.86 -1.62
CA LEU A 230 -12.06 26.43 -1.60
C LEU A 230 -12.96 25.63 -0.65
N SER A 231 -13.30 26.20 0.51
CA SER A 231 -14.20 25.56 1.48
C SER A 231 -15.61 25.39 0.92
N SER A 232 -16.13 26.39 0.21
CA SER A 232 -17.42 26.33 -0.47
C SER A 232 -17.42 25.23 -1.54
N LEU A 233 -16.37 25.16 -2.36
CA LEU A 233 -16.20 24.15 -3.40
C LEU A 233 -16.13 22.73 -2.83
N LEU A 234 -15.50 22.53 -1.67
CA LEU A 234 -15.50 21.22 -0.99
C LEU A 234 -16.92 20.73 -0.65
N TYR A 235 -17.85 21.64 -0.35
CA TYR A 235 -19.25 21.28 -0.11
C TYR A 235 -20.03 21.08 -1.40
N SER A 236 -19.90 22.01 -2.37
CA SER A 236 -20.72 22.01 -3.58
C SER A 236 -20.29 20.99 -4.63
N GLU A 237 -18.99 20.72 -4.78
CA GLU A 237 -18.44 19.91 -5.88
C GLU A 237 -17.69 18.67 -5.36
N VAL A 238 -18.33 17.51 -5.40
CA VAL A 238 -17.77 16.24 -4.89
C VAL A 238 -16.53 15.82 -5.68
N GLU A 239 -16.51 16.07 -7.00
CA GLU A 239 -15.42 15.67 -7.90
C GLU A 239 -14.11 16.43 -7.58
N LEU A 240 -14.22 17.72 -7.22
CA LEU A 240 -13.07 18.55 -6.86
C LEU A 240 -12.48 18.25 -5.47
N ARG A 241 -13.21 17.53 -4.60
CA ARG A 241 -12.74 17.24 -3.23
C ARG A 241 -11.36 16.60 -3.23
N THR A 242 -11.10 15.68 -4.15
CA THR A 242 -9.79 15.00 -4.25
C THR A 242 -8.65 15.99 -4.52
N THR A 243 -8.83 16.85 -5.53
CA THR A 243 -7.86 17.87 -5.94
C THR A 243 -7.65 18.94 -4.87
N ILE A 244 -8.73 19.48 -4.29
CA ILE A 244 -8.64 20.53 -3.26
C ILE A 244 -8.01 19.98 -1.97
N CYS A 245 -8.42 18.79 -1.51
CA CYS A 245 -7.79 18.18 -0.34
C CYS A 245 -6.30 17.88 -0.57
N HIS A 246 -5.92 17.45 -1.78
CA HIS A 246 -4.52 17.26 -2.13
C HIS A 246 -3.75 18.59 -2.10
N ALA A 247 -4.32 19.66 -2.64
CA ALA A 247 -3.72 21.00 -2.61
C ALA A 247 -3.51 21.50 -1.17
N LEU A 248 -4.54 21.45 -0.33
CA LEU A 248 -4.46 21.83 1.09
C LEU A 248 -3.46 20.96 1.87
N LYS A 249 -3.44 19.65 1.59
CA LYS A 249 -2.47 18.71 2.19
C LYS A 249 -1.04 19.13 1.84
N VAL A 250 -0.74 19.28 0.55
CA VAL A 250 0.59 19.68 0.06
C VAL A 250 0.99 21.05 0.60
N LEU A 251 0.05 22.00 0.73
CA LEU A 251 0.30 23.33 1.30
C LEU A 251 0.88 23.26 2.71
N ALA A 252 0.27 22.45 3.59
CA ALA A 252 0.75 22.26 4.95
C ALA A 252 2.00 21.36 5.00
N GLU A 253 1.95 20.18 4.37
CA GLU A 253 2.98 19.15 4.41
C GLU A 253 4.33 19.65 3.87
N SER A 254 4.33 20.39 2.76
CA SER A 254 5.56 20.89 2.13
C SER A 254 6.27 21.92 2.99
N ASN A 255 5.55 22.86 3.63
CA ASN A 255 6.13 23.84 4.53
C ASN A 255 6.71 23.18 5.80
N VAL A 256 5.98 22.23 6.39
CA VAL A 256 6.43 21.49 7.57
C VAL A 256 7.66 20.64 7.27
N SER A 257 7.61 19.86 6.19
CA SER A 257 8.73 19.01 5.78
C SER A 257 9.99 19.83 5.46
N TYR A 258 9.81 20.96 4.79
CA TYR A 258 10.92 21.88 4.50
C TYR A 258 11.51 22.50 5.77
N ALA A 259 10.69 22.80 6.78
CA ALA A 259 11.17 23.35 8.05
C ALA A 259 11.89 22.32 8.93
N GLU A 260 11.51 21.03 8.86
CA GLU A 260 12.08 19.95 9.67
C GLU A 260 13.39 19.37 9.08
N ASP A 261 13.50 19.22 7.76
CA ASP A 261 14.63 18.52 7.13
C ASP A 261 15.86 19.40 6.92
N SER A 262 16.58 19.74 7.99
CA SER A 262 17.75 20.64 7.97
C SER A 262 18.97 20.15 7.15
N SER A 263 18.94 18.93 6.58
CA SER A 263 20.13 18.24 6.07
C SER A 263 20.19 18.08 4.55
N SER A 264 19.08 18.27 3.85
CA SER A 264 18.93 17.94 2.42
C SER A 264 18.74 19.15 1.51
N HIS A 265 18.77 20.37 2.05
CA HIS A 265 18.29 21.53 1.33
C HIS A 265 19.22 22.01 0.22
N ASN A 266 18.61 22.33 -0.91
CA ASN A 266 19.28 22.94 -2.04
C ASN A 266 19.72 24.38 -1.70
N VAL A 267 21.02 24.68 -1.81
CA VAL A 267 21.60 25.99 -1.45
C VAL A 267 20.92 27.15 -2.20
N LEU A 268 20.51 26.94 -3.46
CA LEU A 268 19.82 27.96 -4.25
C LEU A 268 18.41 28.24 -3.73
N LEU A 269 17.71 27.21 -3.26
CA LEU A 269 16.38 27.37 -2.66
C LEU A 269 16.48 28.06 -1.30
N LEU A 270 17.47 27.70 -0.46
CA LEU A 270 17.68 28.32 0.85
C LEU A 270 17.91 29.84 0.76
N GLN A 271 18.63 30.29 -0.27
CA GLN A 271 18.87 31.73 -0.47
C GLN A 271 17.57 32.48 -0.81
N ARG A 272 16.70 31.89 -1.64
CA ARG A 272 15.46 32.53 -2.09
C ARG A 272 14.32 32.38 -1.08
N PHE A 273 14.28 31.24 -0.39
CA PHE A 273 13.27 30.86 0.58
C PHE A 273 13.93 30.31 1.84
N PRO A 274 14.34 31.18 2.77
CA PRO A 274 14.93 30.75 4.03
C PRO A 274 13.97 29.88 4.87
N ILE A 275 14.52 28.98 5.69
CA ILE A 275 13.74 28.13 6.60
C ILE A 275 12.86 28.97 7.54
N SER A 276 13.30 30.17 7.92
CA SER A 276 12.51 31.10 8.73
C SER A 276 11.21 31.53 8.06
N GLU A 277 11.17 31.63 6.72
CA GLU A 277 9.95 31.97 5.99
C GLU A 277 8.97 30.80 5.99
N ALA A 278 9.46 29.56 5.90
CA ALA A 278 8.62 28.36 6.07
C ALA A 278 7.99 28.29 7.47
N GLN A 279 8.75 28.63 8.52
CA GLN A 279 8.23 28.70 9.89
C GLN A 279 7.13 29.75 10.02
N LYS A 280 7.33 30.97 9.48
CA LYS A 280 6.30 32.01 9.44
C LYS A 280 5.06 31.58 8.64
N ASN A 281 5.25 30.82 7.56
CA ASN A 281 4.14 30.26 6.79
C ASN A 281 3.33 29.25 7.63
N ILE A 282 4.00 28.38 8.40
CA ILE A 282 3.33 27.43 9.30
C ILE A 282 2.53 28.18 10.38
N GLU A 283 3.12 29.22 11.00
CA GLU A 283 2.43 30.07 11.97
C GLU A 283 1.18 30.72 11.36
N TYR A 284 1.29 31.25 10.15
CA TYR A 284 0.16 31.81 9.42
C TYR A 284 -0.92 30.75 9.12
N LEU A 285 -0.56 29.58 8.60
CA LEU A 285 -1.51 28.50 8.35
C LEU A 285 -2.19 28.01 9.64
N SER A 286 -1.49 28.04 10.78
CA SER A 286 -2.04 27.71 12.09
C SER A 286 -3.26 28.58 12.43
N THR A 287 -3.21 29.89 12.12
CA THR A 287 -4.34 30.82 12.34
C THR A 287 -5.60 30.47 11.55
N LYS A 288 -5.47 29.78 10.42
CA LYS A 288 -6.60 29.35 9.56
C LYS A 288 -7.01 27.90 9.81
N SER A 289 -6.21 27.15 10.57
CA SER A 289 -6.34 25.70 10.70
C SER A 289 -7.67 25.29 11.33
N THR A 290 -8.17 26.01 12.34
CA THR A 290 -9.43 25.69 13.04
C THR A 290 -10.64 25.73 12.12
N ASN A 291 -10.75 26.77 11.30
CA ASN A 291 -11.83 26.92 10.33
C ASN A 291 -11.76 25.85 9.23
N LEU A 292 -10.55 25.58 8.71
CA LEU A 292 -10.35 24.53 7.71
C LEU A 292 -10.64 23.13 8.27
N LEU A 293 -10.23 22.84 9.50
CA LEU A 293 -10.55 21.58 10.18
C LEU A 293 -12.07 21.41 10.35
N ALA A 294 -12.79 22.47 10.75
CA ALA A 294 -14.25 22.42 10.85
C ALA A 294 -14.91 22.07 9.49
N VAL A 295 -14.44 22.66 8.40
CA VAL A 295 -14.90 22.35 7.04
C VAL A 295 -14.57 20.90 6.67
N LEU A 296 -13.31 20.48 6.86
CA LEU A 296 -12.87 19.13 6.53
C LEU A 296 -13.60 18.06 7.35
N PHE A 297 -13.91 18.31 8.63
CA PHE A 297 -14.71 17.40 9.47
C PHE A 297 -16.13 17.25 8.94
N ASN A 298 -16.78 18.35 8.56
CA ASN A 298 -18.11 18.29 7.96
C ASN A 298 -18.11 17.54 6.62
N VAL A 299 -17.13 17.83 5.74
CA VAL A 299 -16.98 17.13 4.46
C VAL A 299 -16.69 15.64 4.69
N TYR A 300 -15.88 15.30 5.70
CA TYR A 300 -15.60 13.91 6.08
C TYR A 300 -16.85 13.15 6.54
N THR A 301 -17.73 13.77 7.33
CA THR A 301 -19.00 13.15 7.78
C THR A 301 -20.02 13.01 6.65
N GLN A 302 -19.95 13.86 5.62
CA GLN A 302 -20.80 13.79 4.43
C GLN A 302 -20.28 12.82 3.36
N THR A 303 -19.01 12.39 3.44
CA THR A 303 -18.36 11.54 2.44
C THR A 303 -18.44 10.06 2.81
N THR A 304 -18.63 9.19 1.81
CA THR A 304 -18.75 7.74 2.03
C THR A 304 -17.44 7.14 2.57
N PRO A 305 -17.48 6.05 3.36
CA PRO A 305 -16.29 5.47 3.98
C PRO A 305 -15.18 5.07 3.01
N ASN A 306 -15.52 4.66 1.78
CA ASN A 306 -14.54 4.20 0.78
C ASN A 306 -13.82 5.37 0.08
N ALA A 307 -14.38 6.58 0.12
CA ALA A 307 -13.91 7.73 -0.64
C ALA A 307 -13.46 8.90 0.26
N ARG A 308 -13.08 8.63 1.51
CA ARG A 308 -12.72 9.69 2.49
C ARG A 308 -11.31 9.62 3.07
N SER A 309 -10.47 8.67 2.63
CA SER A 309 -9.10 8.52 3.15
C SER A 309 -8.25 9.76 2.93
N TYR A 310 -8.32 10.36 1.73
CA TYR A 310 -7.56 11.56 1.40
C TYR A 310 -7.96 12.77 2.26
N ILE A 311 -9.22 12.84 2.71
CA ILE A 311 -9.69 13.90 3.62
C ILE A 311 -9.04 13.74 4.99
N LEU A 312 -8.97 12.50 5.49
CA LEU A 312 -8.33 12.20 6.77
C LEU A 312 -6.82 12.49 6.75
N GLU A 313 -6.15 12.23 5.62
CA GLU A 313 -4.76 12.63 5.42
C GLU A 313 -4.58 14.16 5.41
N THR A 314 -5.50 14.91 4.78
CA THR A 314 -5.46 16.38 4.85
C THR A 314 -5.70 16.86 6.29
N ILE A 315 -6.67 16.29 7.00
CA ILE A 315 -6.95 16.60 8.42
C ILE A 315 -5.69 16.40 9.28
N ASP A 316 -5.01 15.28 9.12
CA ASP A 316 -3.78 14.96 9.87
C ASP A 316 -2.71 16.04 9.70
N GLN A 317 -2.49 16.54 8.47
CA GLN A 317 -1.52 17.62 8.23
C GLN A 317 -1.90 18.94 8.91
N TYR A 318 -3.20 19.26 8.95
CA TYR A 318 -3.66 20.47 9.65
C TYR A 318 -3.61 20.32 11.17
N LEU A 319 -3.91 19.14 11.71
CA LEU A 319 -3.75 18.85 13.14
C LEU A 319 -2.29 19.01 13.61
N LYS A 320 -1.32 18.67 12.76
CA LYS A 320 0.13 18.84 13.05
C LYS A 320 0.53 20.31 13.25
N ILE A 321 -0.15 21.26 12.59
CA ILE A 321 0.19 22.70 12.64
C ILE A 321 -0.72 23.53 13.56
N THR A 322 -1.83 22.97 14.05
CA THR A 322 -2.75 23.67 14.95
C THR A 322 -2.13 23.87 16.33
N SER A 323 -2.41 25.03 16.96
CA SER A 323 -1.97 25.33 18.32
C SER A 323 -2.55 24.35 19.35
N LYS A 324 -1.85 24.12 20.47
CA LYS A 324 -2.34 23.20 21.52
C LYS A 324 -3.69 23.61 22.10
N GLU A 325 -3.90 24.91 22.32
CA GLU A 325 -5.16 25.44 22.86
C GLU A 325 -6.32 25.23 21.89
N ASP A 326 -6.08 25.43 20.59
CA ASP A 326 -7.11 25.25 19.58
C ASP A 326 -7.37 23.79 19.27
N LEU A 327 -6.37 22.91 19.40
CA LEU A 327 -6.56 21.46 19.36
C LEU A 327 -7.50 21.00 20.48
N GLU A 328 -7.34 21.50 21.71
CA GLU A 328 -8.24 21.18 22.82
C GLU A 328 -9.68 21.65 22.55
N LYS A 329 -9.86 22.89 22.08
CA LYS A 329 -11.20 23.41 21.71
C LYS A 329 -11.84 22.58 20.60
N THR A 330 -11.07 22.29 19.56
CA THR A 330 -11.51 21.48 18.41
C THR A 330 -11.91 20.08 18.87
N PHE A 331 -11.11 19.47 19.74
CA PHE A 331 -11.39 18.16 20.33
C PHE A 331 -12.67 18.17 21.17
N ASN A 332 -12.82 19.16 22.05
CA ASN A 332 -14.03 19.31 22.86
C ASN A 332 -15.29 19.49 22.02
N ASN A 333 -15.21 20.22 20.90
CA ASN A 333 -16.31 20.35 19.95
C ASN A 333 -16.68 18.99 19.31
N VAL A 334 -15.68 18.21 18.87
CA VAL A 334 -15.90 16.86 18.32
C VAL A 334 -16.49 15.93 19.39
N CYS A 335 -16.04 16.01 20.64
CA CYS A 335 -16.61 15.26 21.76
C CYS A 335 -18.06 15.64 22.05
N GLY A 336 -18.40 16.93 21.97
CA GLY A 336 -19.78 17.42 22.10
C GLY A 336 -20.69 16.86 20.99
N LEU A 337 -20.22 16.90 19.73
CA LEU A 337 -20.93 16.30 18.61
C LEU A 337 -21.09 14.78 18.75
N LEU A 338 -20.05 14.09 19.25
CA LEU A 338 -20.10 12.65 19.52
C LEU A 338 -21.19 12.33 20.56
N LYS A 339 -21.21 13.07 21.67
CA LYS A 339 -22.20 12.89 22.73
C LYS A 339 -23.63 13.11 22.22
N ASN A 340 -23.84 14.14 21.40
CA ASN A 340 -25.14 14.42 20.80
C ASN A 340 -25.58 13.29 19.85
N SER A 341 -24.68 12.85 18.96
CA SER A 341 -24.91 11.73 18.04
C SER A 341 -25.28 10.44 18.80
N MET A 342 -24.56 10.12 19.87
CA MET A 342 -24.83 8.94 20.70
C MET A 342 -26.20 9.01 21.40
N ASN A 343 -26.60 10.19 21.88
CA ASN A 343 -27.90 10.39 22.54
C ASN A 343 -29.06 10.28 21.54
N GLU A 344 -28.91 10.83 20.33
CA GLU A 344 -29.90 10.75 19.26
C GLU A 344 -30.10 9.30 18.80
N GLU A 345 -29.00 8.56 18.60
CA GLU A 345 -29.04 7.14 18.23
C GLU A 345 -29.66 6.27 19.33
N SER A 346 -29.46 6.61 20.60
CA SER A 346 -30.05 5.90 21.75
C SER A 346 -31.54 6.18 21.95
N SER A 347 -32.04 7.32 21.48
CA SER A 347 -33.43 7.77 21.69
C SER A 347 -34.43 7.17 20.68
N GLY A 348 -33.99 6.34 19.74
CA GLY A 348 -34.87 5.62 18.80
C GLY A 348 -35.58 6.51 17.76
N ASN A 349 -35.33 7.82 17.72
CA ASN A 349 -35.90 8.77 16.76
C ASN A 349 -35.20 8.73 15.38
N VAL A 350 -35.00 7.52 14.85
CA VAL A 350 -34.44 7.34 13.51
C VAL A 350 -35.60 7.26 12.52
N ASN A 351 -35.86 8.37 11.81
CA ASN A 351 -36.63 8.34 10.57
C ASN A 351 -36.07 7.23 9.67
N LYS A 352 -36.86 6.17 9.45
CA LYS A 352 -36.48 4.92 8.78
C LYS A 352 -36.05 5.08 7.31
N GLU A 353 -36.08 6.28 6.75
CA GLU A 353 -35.77 6.54 5.33
C GLU A 353 -34.30 6.86 5.03
N LYS A 354 -33.44 7.04 6.02
CA LYS A 354 -31.98 7.10 5.81
C LYS A 354 -31.27 6.23 6.84
N LYS A 355 -30.79 5.05 6.43
CA LYS A 355 -29.75 4.31 7.17
C LYS A 355 -28.53 5.22 7.36
N LYS A 356 -28.47 6.01 8.43
CA LYS A 356 -27.24 6.66 8.91
C LYS A 356 -26.84 6.18 10.32
N PRO A 357 -26.69 4.86 10.58
CA PRO A 357 -26.07 4.39 11.81
C PRO A 357 -24.52 4.49 11.75
N GLN A 358 -23.96 5.63 11.32
CA GLN A 358 -22.50 5.74 11.19
C GLN A 358 -21.91 7.06 11.69
N LEU A 359 -22.71 8.07 12.06
CA LEU A 359 -22.15 9.36 12.47
C LEU A 359 -21.24 9.20 13.69
N THR A 360 -21.69 8.46 14.71
CA THR A 360 -20.89 8.13 15.90
C THR A 360 -19.57 7.46 15.54
N ALA A 361 -19.59 6.45 14.66
CA ALA A 361 -18.38 5.77 14.19
C ALA A 361 -17.46 6.71 13.39
N THR A 362 -18.01 7.63 12.58
CA THR A 362 -17.23 8.62 11.83
C THR A 362 -16.54 9.63 12.75
N LEU A 363 -17.21 10.09 13.80
CA LEU A 363 -16.66 11.03 14.77
C LEU A 363 -15.55 10.38 15.61
N LEU A 364 -15.69 9.10 15.94
CA LEU A 364 -14.63 8.33 16.58
C LEU A 364 -13.38 8.18 15.68
N ASP A 365 -13.54 8.05 14.36
CA ASP A 365 -12.39 8.06 13.44
C ASP A 365 -11.64 9.40 13.49
N LEU A 366 -12.36 10.53 13.60
CA LEU A 366 -11.74 11.85 13.78
C LEU A 366 -11.01 11.94 15.12
N ILE A 367 -11.62 11.48 16.21
CA ILE A 367 -10.97 11.45 17.54
C ILE A 367 -9.67 10.64 17.48
N ILE A 368 -9.68 9.45 16.86
CA ILE A 368 -8.49 8.61 16.72
C ILE A 368 -7.38 9.33 15.96
N CYS A 369 -7.73 10.12 14.93
CA CYS A 369 -6.78 10.94 14.17
C CYS A 369 -6.17 12.06 15.04
N MET A 370 -6.93 12.61 15.99
CA MET A 370 -6.46 13.70 16.86
C MET A 370 -5.51 13.22 17.97
N ILE A 371 -5.62 11.97 18.44
CA ILE A 371 -4.87 11.44 19.61
C ILE A 371 -3.37 11.75 19.55
N THR A 372 -2.75 11.66 18.38
CA THR A 372 -1.30 11.90 18.19
C THR A 372 -0.84 13.32 18.54
N TYR A 373 -1.76 14.30 18.52
CA TYR A 373 -1.46 15.72 18.70
C TYR A 373 -2.06 16.30 20.00
N LEU A 374 -2.92 15.54 20.69
CA LEU A 374 -3.63 16.05 21.87
C LEU A 374 -2.72 16.26 23.09
N PRO A 375 -2.93 17.35 23.85
CA PRO A 375 -2.27 17.55 25.14
C PRO A 375 -2.84 16.64 26.23
N VAL A 376 -2.06 16.48 27.31
CA VAL A 376 -2.36 15.56 28.43
C VAL A 376 -3.68 15.91 29.15
N SER A 377 -4.06 17.19 29.16
CA SER A 377 -5.34 17.70 29.67
C SER A 377 -6.57 17.00 29.06
N SER A 378 -6.46 16.52 27.83
CA SER A 378 -7.57 15.90 27.08
C SER A 378 -7.69 14.38 27.30
N TYR A 379 -6.71 13.73 27.96
CA TYR A 379 -6.68 12.27 28.07
C TYR A 379 -7.82 11.71 28.95
N SER A 380 -8.24 12.43 29.99
CA SER A 380 -9.39 12.04 30.82
C SER A 380 -10.68 11.91 30.01
N ALA A 381 -10.91 12.80 29.06
CA ALA A 381 -12.05 12.74 28.14
C ALA A 381 -11.94 11.53 27.20
N LEU A 382 -10.75 11.18 26.71
CA LEU A 382 -10.54 9.97 25.90
C LEU A 382 -10.90 8.70 26.68
N PHE A 383 -10.50 8.58 27.95
CA PHE A 383 -10.88 7.45 28.80
C PHE A 383 -12.39 7.40 29.05
N SER A 384 -13.04 8.56 29.22
CA SER A 384 -14.49 8.64 29.36
C SER A 384 -15.22 8.17 28.10
N ILE A 385 -14.73 8.56 26.92
CA ILE A 385 -15.25 8.12 25.62
C ILE A 385 -15.05 6.61 25.45
N PHE A 386 -13.86 6.10 25.81
CA PHE A 386 -13.58 4.66 25.80
C PHE A 386 -14.61 3.90 26.65
N SER A 387 -14.77 4.25 27.93
CA SER A 387 -15.71 3.58 28.82
C SER A 387 -17.17 3.61 28.32
N LEU A 388 -17.58 4.70 27.67
CA LEU A 388 -18.93 4.83 27.12
C LEU A 388 -19.15 4.01 25.83
N THR A 389 -18.11 3.82 25.01
CA THR A 389 -18.24 3.25 23.66
C THR A 389 -17.90 1.76 23.56
N VAL A 390 -17.13 1.22 24.52
CA VAL A 390 -16.73 -0.20 24.54
C VAL A 390 -17.93 -1.15 24.63
N ASN A 391 -19.00 -0.76 25.35
CA ASN A 391 -20.22 -1.57 25.50
C ASN A 391 -21.27 -1.33 24.41
N SER A 392 -20.92 -0.62 23.33
CA SER A 392 -21.86 -0.36 22.23
C SER A 392 -22.31 -1.65 21.53
N ALA A 393 -23.57 -1.71 21.12
CA ALA A 393 -24.10 -2.81 20.32
C ALA A 393 -23.53 -2.83 18.88
N ASP A 394 -22.95 -1.72 18.41
CA ASP A 394 -22.33 -1.63 17.09
C ASP A 394 -20.84 -2.00 17.15
N ALA A 395 -20.47 -3.05 16.42
CA ALA A 395 -19.09 -3.52 16.31
C ALA A 395 -18.14 -2.46 15.71
N LEU A 396 -18.62 -1.56 14.85
CA LEU A 396 -17.80 -0.48 14.29
C LEU A 396 -17.37 0.51 15.36
N ILE A 397 -18.27 0.83 16.30
CA ILE A 397 -18.00 1.71 17.44
C ILE A 397 -17.02 1.02 18.40
N GLN A 398 -17.27 -0.24 18.76
CA GLN A 398 -16.38 -1.02 19.64
C GLN A 398 -14.93 -1.07 19.13
N LYS A 399 -14.74 -1.36 17.83
CA LYS A 399 -13.40 -1.37 17.21
C LYS A 399 -12.63 -0.07 17.42
N ARG A 400 -13.32 1.06 17.30
CA ARG A 400 -12.74 2.39 17.43
C ARG A 400 -12.47 2.74 18.88
N ALA A 401 -13.35 2.32 19.79
CA ALA A 401 -13.14 2.42 21.23
C ALA A 401 -11.82 1.76 21.63
N TYR A 402 -11.61 0.48 21.28
CA TYR A 402 -10.35 -0.22 21.56
C TYR A 402 -9.14 0.46 20.91
N ARG A 403 -9.33 1.03 19.71
CA ARG A 403 -8.25 1.74 19.01
C ARG A 403 -7.79 2.99 19.76
N ILE A 404 -8.64 3.67 20.53
CA ILE A 404 -8.27 4.83 21.36
C ILE A 404 -7.12 4.44 22.31
N ILE A 405 -7.27 3.35 23.07
CA ILE A 405 -6.25 2.90 24.03
C ILE A 405 -4.96 2.50 23.33
N THR A 406 -5.06 1.72 22.25
CA THR A 406 -3.87 1.30 21.50
C THR A 406 -3.10 2.50 20.93
N LYS A 407 -3.81 3.48 20.34
CA LYS A 407 -3.20 4.64 19.71
C LYS A 407 -2.62 5.61 20.74
N LEU A 408 -3.30 5.81 21.86
CA LEU A 408 -2.80 6.64 22.96
C LEU A 408 -1.52 6.06 23.56
N SER A 409 -1.43 4.73 23.65
CA SER A 409 -0.26 4.03 24.21
C SER A 409 0.99 4.09 23.32
N GLU A 410 0.86 4.41 22.02
CA GLU A 410 2.01 4.65 21.14
C GLU A 410 2.79 5.93 21.53
N LEU A 411 2.14 6.86 22.22
CA LEU A 411 2.74 8.11 22.69
C LEU A 411 3.37 7.90 24.06
N LYS A 412 4.56 8.45 24.31
CA LYS A 412 5.21 8.37 25.64
C LYS A 412 4.35 8.96 26.76
N SER A 413 3.76 10.14 26.53
CA SER A 413 2.85 10.78 27.50
C SER A 413 1.55 10.00 27.68
N GLY A 414 1.03 9.42 26.60
CA GLY A 414 -0.19 8.63 26.62
C GLY A 414 0.00 7.28 27.33
N SER A 415 1.11 6.59 27.11
CA SER A 415 1.49 5.37 27.84
C SER A 415 1.56 5.61 29.35
N THR A 416 2.19 6.70 29.79
CA THR A 416 2.20 7.07 31.22
C THR A 416 0.79 7.33 31.76
N ALA A 417 -0.07 7.99 30.99
CA ALA A 417 -1.45 8.24 31.42
C ALA A 417 -2.29 6.96 31.47
N VAL A 418 -2.14 6.07 30.49
CA VAL A 418 -2.79 4.75 30.48
C VAL A 418 -2.36 3.93 31.71
N ALA A 419 -1.08 3.97 32.08
CA ALA A 419 -0.58 3.32 33.29
C ALA A 419 -1.17 3.92 34.59
N GLN A 420 -1.46 5.24 34.62
CA GLN A 420 -2.09 5.89 35.78
C GLN A 420 -3.56 5.50 35.96
N PHE A 421 -4.30 5.32 34.86
CA PHE A 421 -5.73 4.94 34.87
C PHE A 421 -5.94 3.44 34.64
N ILE A 422 -4.90 2.62 34.82
CA ILE A 422 -4.92 1.21 34.42
C ILE A 422 -6.01 0.42 35.14
N SER A 423 -6.22 0.65 36.43
CA SER A 423 -7.23 -0.03 37.25
C SER A 423 -8.65 0.17 36.71
N ASP A 424 -8.98 1.38 36.26
CA ASP A 424 -10.29 1.69 35.70
C ASP A 424 -10.45 1.03 34.31
N ILE A 425 -9.39 1.04 33.50
CA ILE A 425 -9.36 0.41 32.18
C ILE A 425 -9.53 -1.11 32.31
N GLU A 426 -8.85 -1.75 33.28
CA GLU A 426 -8.97 -3.17 33.60
C GLU A 426 -10.42 -3.55 33.91
N ASN A 427 -11.08 -2.79 34.79
CA ASN A 427 -12.48 -3.04 35.15
C ASN A 427 -13.42 -2.91 33.95
N VAL A 428 -13.29 -1.84 33.16
CA VAL A 428 -14.08 -1.64 31.93
C VAL A 428 -13.86 -2.78 30.94
N MET A 429 -12.62 -3.24 30.77
CA MET A 429 -12.29 -4.34 29.88
C MET A 429 -12.92 -5.65 30.35
N VAL A 430 -12.88 -5.96 31.65
CA VAL A 430 -13.49 -7.20 32.16
C VAL A 430 -15.03 -7.15 32.09
N ASP A 431 -15.64 -6.04 32.47
CA ASP A 431 -17.10 -5.89 32.45
C ASP A 431 -17.67 -5.99 31.03
N SER A 432 -16.92 -5.48 30.05
CA SER A 432 -17.31 -5.52 28.64
C SER A 432 -17.11 -6.86 27.95
N ALA A 433 -16.51 -7.87 28.59
CA ALA A 433 -16.21 -9.16 27.96
C ALA A 433 -17.45 -9.86 27.39
N SER A 434 -18.62 -9.67 28.01
CA SER A 434 -19.89 -10.29 27.59
C SER A 434 -20.58 -9.59 26.42
N SER A 435 -20.24 -8.32 26.15
CA SER A 435 -20.91 -7.47 25.14
C SER A 435 -20.11 -7.38 23.82
N VAL A 436 -18.96 -8.06 23.72
CA VAL A 436 -18.04 -7.96 22.58
C VAL A 436 -18.63 -8.60 21.32
N GLN A 437 -18.70 -7.82 20.24
CA GLN A 437 -19.10 -8.33 18.93
C GLN A 437 -17.97 -9.13 18.27
N THR A 438 -18.31 -10.22 17.57
CA THR A 438 -17.33 -11.11 16.91
C THR A 438 -16.37 -10.35 15.98
N SER A 439 -16.88 -9.38 15.22
CA SER A 439 -16.03 -8.63 14.30
C SER A 439 -15.05 -7.69 15.01
N ALA A 440 -15.31 -7.29 16.26
CA ALA A 440 -14.48 -6.40 17.07
C ALA A 440 -13.42 -7.13 17.92
N LYS A 441 -13.49 -8.47 18.03
CA LYS A 441 -12.56 -9.28 18.84
C LYS A 441 -11.09 -9.00 18.55
N ALA A 442 -10.68 -8.92 17.28
CA ALA A 442 -9.29 -8.63 16.93
C ALA A 442 -8.80 -7.28 17.50
N ALA A 443 -9.64 -6.24 17.44
CA ALA A 443 -9.30 -4.92 18.01
C ALA A 443 -9.22 -4.97 19.54
N ARG A 444 -10.13 -5.73 20.17
CA ARG A 444 -10.11 -5.97 21.61
C ARG A 444 -8.85 -6.71 22.07
N LEU A 445 -8.46 -7.79 21.39
CA LEU A 445 -7.25 -8.55 21.69
C LEU A 445 -5.99 -7.70 21.57
N THR A 446 -5.96 -6.79 20.58
CA THR A 446 -4.88 -5.81 20.43
C THR A 446 -4.84 -4.86 21.63
N ALA A 447 -5.99 -4.35 22.08
CA ALA A 447 -6.07 -3.52 23.28
C ALA A 447 -5.64 -4.28 24.54
N ILE A 448 -6.07 -5.53 24.73
CA ILE A 448 -5.65 -6.39 25.84
C ILE A 448 -4.12 -6.55 25.83
N LYS A 449 -3.52 -6.81 24.66
CA LYS A 449 -2.06 -6.92 24.52
C LYS A 449 -1.36 -5.64 24.98
N THR A 450 -1.80 -4.48 24.49
CA THR A 450 -1.24 -3.19 24.90
C THR A 450 -1.41 -2.93 26.39
N ILE A 451 -2.54 -3.29 26.99
CA ILE A 451 -2.77 -3.18 28.43
C ILE A 451 -1.79 -4.08 29.18
N VAL A 452 -1.64 -5.35 28.78
CA VAL A 452 -0.72 -6.32 29.40
C VAL A 452 0.73 -5.83 29.38
N GLU A 453 1.17 -5.19 28.30
CA GLU A 453 2.51 -4.58 28.20
C GLU A 453 2.71 -3.46 29.24
N LEU A 454 1.65 -2.74 29.60
CA LEU A 454 1.67 -1.61 30.53
C LEU A 454 1.26 -1.97 31.96
N LEU A 455 0.87 -3.22 32.24
CA LEU A 455 0.42 -3.64 33.57
C LEU A 455 1.53 -3.44 34.63
N PRO A 456 1.18 -2.87 35.79
CA PRO A 456 1.96 -3.00 37.00
C PRO A 456 2.15 -4.48 37.40
N LEU A 457 3.27 -4.77 38.06
CA LEU A 457 3.60 -6.14 38.48
C LEU A 457 2.66 -6.69 39.57
N ASP A 458 1.88 -5.84 40.22
CA ASP A 458 0.92 -6.22 41.26
C ASP A 458 -0.53 -6.33 40.75
N HIS A 459 -0.74 -6.22 39.43
CA HIS A 459 -2.04 -6.28 38.74
C HIS A 459 -2.15 -7.51 37.81
N LEU A 460 -1.37 -8.56 38.06
CA LEU A 460 -1.34 -9.73 37.17
C LEU A 460 -2.60 -10.60 37.26
N ASP A 461 -3.51 -10.33 38.20
CA ASP A 461 -4.84 -10.93 38.26
C ASP A 461 -5.69 -10.58 37.02
N PHE A 462 -5.46 -9.43 36.37
CA PHE A 462 -6.11 -9.09 35.10
C PHE A 462 -5.83 -10.12 34.00
N ILE A 463 -4.59 -10.65 33.93
CA ILE A 463 -4.24 -11.70 32.99
C ILE A 463 -5.09 -12.94 33.28
N VAL A 464 -5.22 -13.34 34.55
CA VAL A 464 -6.03 -14.52 34.94
C VAL A 464 -7.50 -14.33 34.54
N ARG A 465 -8.05 -13.13 34.72
CA ARG A 465 -9.45 -12.81 34.37
C ARG A 465 -9.73 -12.79 32.87
N THR A 466 -8.72 -12.48 32.04
CA THR A 466 -8.90 -12.30 30.58
C THR A 466 -8.34 -13.44 29.73
N VAL A 467 -7.47 -14.30 30.28
CA VAL A 467 -6.79 -15.35 29.51
C VAL A 467 -7.76 -16.32 28.83
N ALA A 468 -8.89 -16.66 29.47
CA ALA A 468 -9.91 -17.53 28.89
C ALA A 468 -10.48 -16.96 27.58
N GLU A 469 -10.70 -15.65 27.53
CA GLU A 469 -11.18 -14.94 26.33
C GLU A 469 -10.14 -15.01 25.19
N VAL A 470 -8.86 -14.82 25.53
CA VAL A 470 -7.75 -14.91 24.57
C VAL A 470 -7.58 -16.34 24.06
N ILE A 471 -7.66 -17.34 24.95
CA ILE A 471 -7.58 -18.77 24.59
C ILE A 471 -8.66 -19.13 23.58
N LEU A 472 -9.92 -18.77 23.85
CA LEU A 472 -11.02 -19.04 22.91
C LEU A 472 -10.78 -18.39 21.55
N SER A 473 -10.15 -17.21 21.52
CA SER A 473 -9.86 -16.49 20.28
C SER A 473 -8.77 -17.14 19.41
N THR A 474 -7.98 -18.08 19.95
CA THR A 474 -6.99 -18.85 19.16
C THR A 474 -7.62 -19.72 18.08
N LYS A 475 -8.93 -20.03 18.22
CA LYS A 475 -9.71 -20.83 17.26
C LYS A 475 -10.83 -20.02 16.60
N ASP A 476 -10.74 -18.69 16.60
CA ASP A 476 -11.70 -17.83 15.93
C ASP A 476 -11.67 -18.03 14.40
N VAL A 477 -12.78 -17.72 13.71
CA VAL A 477 -12.89 -17.88 12.25
C VAL A 477 -11.97 -16.90 11.53
N ASN A 478 -11.81 -15.70 12.08
CA ASN A 478 -10.96 -14.65 11.53
C ASN A 478 -9.47 -14.93 11.82
N GLU A 479 -8.67 -15.03 10.76
CA GLU A 479 -7.22 -15.25 10.85
C GLU A 479 -6.51 -14.18 11.68
N LYS A 480 -6.83 -12.90 11.49
CA LYS A 480 -6.22 -11.81 12.26
C LYS A 480 -6.54 -11.90 13.76
N SER A 481 -7.74 -12.35 14.11
CA SER A 481 -8.11 -12.59 15.52
C SER A 481 -7.24 -13.70 16.11
N ARG A 482 -7.06 -14.81 15.39
CA ARG A 482 -6.21 -15.92 15.83
C ARG A 482 -4.76 -15.47 16.00
N GLU A 483 -4.24 -14.73 15.01
CA GLU A 483 -2.89 -14.20 15.05
C GLU A 483 -2.65 -13.34 16.28
N THR A 484 -3.53 -12.37 16.50
CA THR A 484 -3.45 -11.47 17.64
C THR A 484 -3.63 -12.23 18.96
N ALA A 485 -4.48 -13.27 19.02
CA ALA A 485 -4.66 -14.09 20.21
C ALA A 485 -3.37 -14.82 20.61
N PHE A 486 -2.65 -15.45 19.67
CA PHE A 486 -1.39 -16.12 19.98
C PHE A 486 -0.33 -15.12 20.45
N ASP A 487 -0.23 -13.97 19.79
CA ASP A 487 0.65 -12.86 20.18
C ASP A 487 0.34 -12.37 21.60
N THR A 488 -0.94 -12.24 21.95
CA THR A 488 -1.39 -11.83 23.28
C THR A 488 -1.07 -12.90 24.33
N LEU A 489 -1.21 -14.20 24.03
CA LEU A 489 -0.84 -15.29 24.95
C LEU A 489 0.67 -15.26 25.27
N ILE A 490 1.52 -15.05 24.26
CA ILE A 490 2.96 -14.94 24.47
C ILE A 490 3.28 -13.70 25.30
N CYS A 491 2.62 -12.57 25.02
CA CYS A 491 2.77 -11.35 25.79
C CYS A 491 2.40 -11.56 27.28
N MET A 492 1.27 -12.23 27.54
CA MET A 492 0.84 -12.58 28.90
C MET A 492 1.86 -13.49 29.61
N GLY A 493 2.38 -14.51 28.92
CA GLY A 493 3.40 -15.41 29.47
C GLY A 493 4.71 -14.68 29.82
N ARG A 494 5.19 -13.80 28.93
CA ARG A 494 6.38 -12.98 29.20
C ARG A 494 6.16 -12.05 30.38
N LYS A 495 5.00 -11.40 30.46
CA LYS A 495 4.65 -10.49 31.56
C LYS A 495 4.59 -11.22 32.90
N MET A 496 4.00 -12.42 32.95
CA MET A 496 3.99 -13.25 34.16
C MET A 496 5.37 -13.78 34.57
N ASN A 497 6.33 -13.83 33.65
CA ASN A 497 7.71 -14.24 33.92
C ASN A 497 8.61 -13.10 34.43
N GLU A 498 8.10 -11.86 34.51
CA GLU A 498 8.85 -10.74 35.07
C GLU A 498 9.10 -10.93 36.58
N PRO A 499 10.30 -10.61 37.09
CA PRO A 499 10.62 -10.77 38.50
C PRO A 499 9.78 -9.83 39.36
N ASN A 500 9.36 -10.30 40.54
CA ASN A 500 8.50 -9.59 41.51
C ASN A 500 7.04 -9.39 41.08
N GLY A 501 6.54 -10.17 40.11
CA GLY A 501 5.12 -10.19 39.80
C GLY A 501 4.28 -10.89 40.88
N ILE A 502 3.13 -10.30 41.19
CA ILE A 502 2.18 -10.75 42.22
C ILE A 502 0.80 -10.88 41.59
N ILE A 503 0.16 -12.03 41.82
CA ILE A 503 -1.21 -12.34 41.43
C ILE A 503 -2.08 -12.22 42.68
N LYS A 504 -2.95 -11.20 42.70
CA LYS A 504 -3.91 -10.97 43.78
C LYS A 504 -5.14 -11.84 43.59
N LEU A 505 -5.09 -13.09 44.07
CA LEU A 505 -6.18 -14.05 43.91
C LEU A 505 -7.50 -13.59 44.54
N SER A 506 -7.41 -12.79 45.61
CA SER A 506 -8.58 -12.21 46.30
C SER A 506 -9.45 -11.31 45.42
N GLN A 507 -8.91 -10.77 44.31
CA GLN A 507 -9.64 -9.91 43.37
C GLN A 507 -10.30 -10.68 42.21
N ILE A 508 -10.07 -11.99 42.12
CA ILE A 508 -10.57 -12.82 41.04
C ILE A 508 -11.94 -13.41 41.43
N PRO A 509 -12.99 -13.25 40.59
CA PRO A 509 -14.28 -13.87 40.84
C PRO A 509 -14.17 -15.39 41.03
N GLY A 510 -14.67 -15.91 42.16
CA GLY A 510 -14.68 -17.34 42.48
C GLY A 510 -13.62 -17.80 43.50
N TYR A 511 -12.67 -16.94 43.86
CA TYR A 511 -11.71 -17.19 44.94
C TYR A 511 -12.22 -16.61 46.28
N ASP A 512 -11.79 -17.20 47.40
CA ASP A 512 -12.09 -16.66 48.73
C ASP A 512 -11.32 -15.33 48.92
N PRO A 513 -11.96 -14.24 49.39
CA PRO A 513 -11.30 -12.97 49.67
C PRO A 513 -10.10 -13.07 50.63
N THR A 514 -9.99 -14.15 51.40
CA THR A 514 -8.88 -14.42 52.33
C THR A 514 -7.72 -15.21 51.73
N THR A 515 -7.80 -15.58 50.44
CA THR A 515 -6.75 -16.34 49.74
C THR A 515 -5.46 -15.49 49.66
N PRO A 516 -4.29 -16.04 50.05
CA PRO A 516 -3.03 -15.29 50.01
C PRO A 516 -2.58 -15.00 48.57
N ASP A 517 -1.87 -13.89 48.40
CA ASP A 517 -1.27 -13.50 47.13
C ASP A 517 -0.22 -14.51 46.66
N GLN A 518 -0.18 -14.75 45.35
CA GLN A 518 0.71 -15.74 44.75
C GLN A 518 1.76 -15.07 43.86
N SER A 519 3.01 -15.53 43.92
CA SER A 519 4.05 -15.03 43.02
C SER A 519 3.80 -15.51 41.59
N SER A 520 3.90 -14.59 40.62
CA SER A 520 3.78 -14.94 39.22
C SER A 520 5.04 -15.63 38.73
N SER A 521 4.85 -16.61 37.85
CA SER A 521 5.94 -17.24 37.10
C SER A 521 5.38 -17.80 35.80
N ILE A 522 6.26 -18.13 34.86
CA ILE A 522 5.83 -18.86 33.65
C ILE A 522 5.16 -20.19 34.02
N SER A 523 5.70 -20.91 35.01
CA SER A 523 5.11 -22.15 35.52
C SER A 523 3.69 -21.95 36.04
N GLU A 524 3.44 -20.83 36.72
CA GLU A 524 2.10 -20.50 37.21
C GLU A 524 1.15 -20.13 36.07
N PHE A 525 1.62 -19.41 35.06
CA PHE A 525 0.83 -19.12 33.87
C PHE A 525 0.36 -20.41 33.17
N PHE A 526 1.26 -21.39 33.03
CA PHE A 526 0.90 -22.71 32.50
C PHE A 526 -0.15 -23.42 33.38
N LYS A 527 -0.05 -23.36 34.71
CA LYS A 527 -1.10 -23.90 35.60
C LYS A 527 -2.44 -23.18 35.42
N ILE A 528 -2.46 -21.85 35.29
CA ILE A 528 -3.69 -21.09 35.05
C ILE A 528 -4.38 -21.57 33.77
N ILE A 529 -3.62 -21.83 32.70
CA ILE A 529 -4.17 -22.32 31.43
C ILE A 529 -4.70 -23.75 31.55
N SER A 530 -4.21 -24.55 32.51
CA SER A 530 -4.69 -25.91 32.76
C SER A 530 -6.16 -25.97 33.16
N ALA A 531 -6.68 -24.91 33.80
CA ALA A 531 -8.10 -24.78 34.10
C ALA A 531 -8.97 -24.85 32.82
N GLY A 532 -8.45 -24.35 31.69
CA GLY A 532 -9.13 -24.43 30.39
C GLY A 532 -9.26 -25.86 29.84
N LEU A 533 -8.43 -26.79 30.29
CA LEU A 533 -8.56 -28.22 29.93
C LEU A 533 -9.71 -28.91 30.67
N ILE A 534 -10.14 -28.37 31.81
CA ILE A 534 -11.29 -28.87 32.61
C ILE A 534 -12.60 -28.23 32.13
N GLY A 535 -12.54 -27.29 31.18
CA GLY A 535 -13.70 -26.55 30.70
C GLY A 535 -14.85 -27.43 30.20
N GLU A 536 -16.09 -27.02 30.48
CA GLU A 536 -17.30 -27.79 30.16
C GLU A 536 -17.53 -27.98 28.65
N SER A 537 -17.04 -27.04 27.83
CA SER A 537 -17.22 -27.09 26.38
C SER A 537 -16.02 -27.73 25.67
N GLN A 538 -16.31 -28.60 24.69
CA GLN A 538 -15.26 -29.21 23.84
C GLN A 538 -14.42 -28.16 23.11
N HIS A 539 -15.04 -27.03 22.75
CA HIS A 539 -14.37 -25.91 22.11
C HIS A 539 -13.34 -25.23 23.03
N MET A 540 -13.64 -25.06 24.32
CA MET A 540 -12.71 -24.52 25.31
C MET A 540 -11.51 -25.43 25.53
N VAL A 541 -11.74 -26.74 25.67
CA VAL A 541 -10.66 -27.74 25.80
C VAL A 541 -9.78 -27.73 24.56
N SER A 542 -10.40 -27.76 23.38
CA SER A 542 -9.69 -27.74 22.09
C SER A 542 -8.88 -26.46 21.85
N SER A 543 -9.41 -25.31 22.27
CA SER A 543 -8.71 -24.01 22.20
C SER A 543 -7.56 -23.93 23.20
N SER A 544 -7.75 -24.43 24.42
CA SER A 544 -6.70 -24.51 25.45
C SER A 544 -5.52 -25.35 24.99
N ILE A 545 -5.76 -26.51 24.35
CA ILE A 545 -4.70 -27.34 23.76
C ILE A 545 -3.93 -26.57 22.66
N THR A 546 -4.63 -25.76 21.87
CA THR A 546 -4.00 -24.93 20.82
C THR A 546 -3.17 -23.81 21.42
N GLY A 547 -3.64 -23.18 22.50
CA GLY A 547 -2.89 -22.22 23.30
C GLY A 547 -1.62 -22.84 23.91
N TYR A 548 -1.72 -24.05 24.46
CA TYR A 548 -0.56 -24.81 24.94
C TYR A 548 0.46 -25.10 23.85
N ALA A 549 0.00 -25.44 22.64
CA ALA A 549 0.92 -25.67 21.52
C ALA A 549 1.75 -24.41 21.22
N CYS A 550 1.11 -23.23 21.24
CA CYS A 550 1.80 -21.95 21.08
C CYS A 550 2.81 -21.69 22.21
N LEU A 551 2.37 -21.83 23.47
CA LEU A 551 3.20 -21.52 24.63
C LEU A 551 4.36 -22.49 24.82
N VAL A 552 4.16 -23.79 24.59
CA VAL A 552 5.25 -24.77 24.62
C VAL A 552 6.26 -24.48 23.51
N PHE A 553 5.81 -24.09 22.33
CA PHE A 553 6.72 -23.77 21.24
C PHE A 553 7.68 -22.61 21.61
N GLU A 554 7.16 -21.59 22.30
CA GLU A 554 7.94 -20.41 22.73
C GLU A 554 8.75 -20.66 24.02
N PHE A 555 8.11 -21.14 25.09
CA PHE A 555 8.69 -21.18 26.45
C PHE A 555 9.30 -22.52 26.88
N LYS A 556 9.38 -23.52 26.00
CA LYS A 556 9.99 -24.85 26.31
C LYS A 556 11.38 -24.81 26.94
N ASN A 557 12.17 -23.76 26.70
CA ASN A 557 13.52 -23.62 27.24
C ASN A 557 13.56 -22.93 28.61
N GLU A 558 12.46 -22.26 28.99
CA GLU A 558 12.32 -21.49 30.23
C GLU A 558 11.49 -22.25 31.29
N LEU A 559 10.76 -23.29 30.87
CA LEU A 559 9.92 -24.11 31.74
C LEU A 559 10.70 -25.27 32.36
N ASP A 560 10.36 -25.63 33.60
CA ASP A 560 10.86 -26.86 34.22
C ASP A 560 10.45 -28.10 33.42
N SER A 561 11.39 -29.03 33.28
CA SER A 561 11.18 -30.25 32.49
C SER A 561 10.08 -31.15 33.05
N GLY A 562 9.84 -31.15 34.37
CA GLY A 562 8.77 -31.91 35.00
C GLY A 562 7.40 -31.38 34.59
N ILE A 563 7.18 -30.08 34.77
CA ILE A 563 5.91 -29.42 34.40
C ILE A 563 5.61 -29.61 32.91
N LEU A 564 6.65 -29.48 32.07
CA LEU A 564 6.52 -29.69 30.63
C LEU A 564 6.06 -31.11 30.26
N MET A 565 6.58 -32.12 30.96
CA MET A 565 6.16 -33.51 30.77
C MET A 565 4.76 -33.77 31.32
N ASP A 566 4.38 -33.18 32.45
CA ASP A 566 3.03 -33.31 33.03
C ASP A 566 1.96 -32.75 32.07
N ILE A 567 2.24 -31.60 31.45
CA ILE A 567 1.36 -31.01 30.42
C ILE A 567 1.29 -31.93 29.21
N TYR A 568 2.43 -32.45 28.76
CA TYR A 568 2.49 -33.37 27.63
C TYR A 568 1.65 -34.63 27.90
N ASP A 569 1.83 -35.28 29.04
CA ASP A 569 1.10 -36.49 29.41
C ASP A 569 -0.42 -36.23 29.52
N THR A 570 -0.80 -35.09 30.07
CA THR A 570 -2.20 -34.65 30.16
C THR A 570 -2.81 -34.45 28.77
N ILE A 571 -2.10 -33.77 27.85
CA ILE A 571 -2.61 -33.51 26.50
C ILE A 571 -2.57 -34.76 25.62
N GLU A 572 -1.59 -35.63 25.82
CA GLU A 572 -1.50 -36.92 25.12
C GLU A 572 -2.74 -37.78 25.41
N LEU A 573 -3.27 -37.76 26.64
CA LEU A 573 -4.50 -38.48 26.98
C LEU A 573 -5.70 -38.01 26.14
N TYR A 574 -5.77 -36.74 25.75
CA TYR A 574 -6.83 -36.22 24.90
C TYR A 574 -6.83 -36.78 23.48
N LEU A 575 -5.74 -37.42 23.02
CA LEU A 575 -5.75 -38.24 21.81
C LEU A 575 -6.70 -39.44 21.91
N THR A 576 -7.14 -39.82 23.11
CA THR A 576 -8.12 -40.91 23.28
C THR A 576 -9.58 -40.42 23.32
N SER A 577 -9.81 -39.11 23.30
CA SER A 577 -11.13 -38.49 23.36
C SER A 577 -11.99 -38.82 22.14
N ASN A 578 -13.31 -38.89 22.33
CA ASN A 578 -14.25 -39.10 21.21
C ASN A 578 -14.55 -37.80 20.43
N SER A 579 -14.13 -36.63 20.92
CA SER A 579 -14.35 -35.35 20.23
C SER A 579 -13.28 -35.11 19.16
N ARG A 580 -13.71 -35.09 17.89
CA ARG A 580 -12.84 -34.78 16.74
C ARG A 580 -12.16 -33.41 16.85
N GLU A 581 -12.82 -32.43 17.46
CA GLU A 581 -12.26 -31.10 17.62
C GLU A 581 -11.08 -31.08 18.59
N ILE A 582 -11.22 -31.79 19.73
CA ILE A 582 -10.17 -31.93 20.74
C ILE A 582 -8.99 -32.69 20.15
N VAL A 583 -9.26 -33.81 19.49
CA VAL A 583 -8.24 -34.67 18.87
C VAL A 583 -7.45 -33.92 17.80
N LYS A 584 -8.10 -33.10 16.97
CA LYS A 584 -7.42 -32.25 15.98
C LYS A 584 -6.40 -31.32 16.64
N SER A 585 -6.76 -30.67 17.75
CA SER A 585 -5.83 -29.81 18.49
C SER A 585 -4.73 -30.62 19.19
N ALA A 586 -5.05 -31.79 19.77
CA ALA A 586 -4.07 -32.67 20.42
C ALA A 586 -3.02 -33.21 19.43
N ILE A 587 -3.42 -33.55 18.21
CA ILE A 587 -2.51 -33.92 17.11
C ILE A 587 -1.61 -32.73 16.73
N GLY A 588 -2.17 -31.51 16.67
CA GLY A 588 -1.39 -30.28 16.44
C GLY A 588 -0.35 -30.03 17.53
N PHE A 589 -0.75 -30.12 18.80
CA PHE A 589 0.14 -30.03 19.95
C PHE A 589 1.25 -31.10 19.92
N THR A 590 0.88 -32.35 19.65
CA THR A 590 1.82 -33.47 19.50
C THR A 590 2.89 -33.16 18.45
N LYS A 591 2.48 -32.62 17.29
CA LYS A 591 3.39 -32.23 16.22
C LYS A 591 4.40 -31.18 16.72
N VAL A 592 3.94 -30.18 17.47
CA VAL A 592 4.81 -29.17 18.09
C VAL A 592 5.79 -29.81 19.07
N CYS A 593 5.35 -30.71 19.95
CA CYS A 593 6.24 -31.39 20.90
C CYS A 593 7.30 -32.27 20.20
N VAL A 594 6.88 -33.06 19.20
CA VAL A 594 7.78 -33.92 18.41
C VAL A 594 8.81 -33.11 17.61
N LEU A 595 8.46 -31.88 17.20
CA LEU A 595 9.38 -30.99 16.49
C LEU A 595 10.24 -30.14 17.43
N GLY A 596 9.69 -29.75 18.58
CA GLY A 596 10.21 -28.69 19.43
C GLY A 596 11.01 -29.17 20.63
N LEU A 597 10.65 -30.30 21.25
CA LEU A 597 11.23 -30.76 22.52
C LEU A 597 12.50 -31.59 22.32
N PRO A 598 13.46 -31.64 23.26
CA PRO A 598 14.64 -32.49 23.19
C PRO A 598 14.33 -33.99 22.94
N GLU A 599 15.25 -34.70 22.28
CA GLU A 599 15.07 -36.12 21.95
C GLU A 599 15.03 -37.01 23.18
N GLU A 600 15.80 -36.66 24.21
CA GLU A 600 15.89 -37.40 25.47
C GLU A 600 14.54 -37.51 26.18
N LEU A 601 13.75 -36.42 26.16
CA LEU A 601 12.44 -36.34 26.80
C LEU A 601 11.36 -37.06 25.98
N MET A 602 11.42 -36.94 24.65
CA MET A 602 10.41 -37.51 23.77
C MET A 602 10.59 -39.01 23.53
N ARG A 603 11.84 -39.52 23.48
CA ARG A 603 12.15 -40.92 23.17
C ARG A 603 11.37 -41.95 24.01
N PRO A 604 11.26 -41.83 25.36
CA PRO A 604 10.49 -42.77 26.17
C PRO A 604 8.98 -42.68 25.95
N LYS A 605 8.46 -41.55 25.46
CA LYS A 605 7.02 -41.32 25.20
C LYS A 605 6.56 -41.80 23.83
N VAL A 606 7.49 -41.98 22.88
CA VAL A 606 7.18 -42.42 21.51
C VAL A 606 6.32 -43.69 21.42
N PRO A 607 6.57 -44.77 22.21
CA PRO A 607 5.79 -46.00 22.07
C PRO A 607 4.30 -45.81 22.36
N GLU A 608 3.97 -45.11 23.45
CA GLU A 608 2.58 -44.83 23.83
C GLU A 608 1.92 -43.86 22.86
N LEU A 609 2.66 -42.82 22.44
CA LEU A 609 2.20 -41.84 21.47
C LEU A 609 1.83 -42.47 20.12
N LEU A 610 2.66 -43.40 19.62
CA LEU A 610 2.42 -44.09 18.35
C LEU A 610 1.10 -44.88 18.40
N LEU A 611 0.84 -45.61 19.49
CA LEU A 611 -0.40 -46.36 19.68
C LEU A 611 -1.63 -45.44 19.62
N LYS A 612 -1.58 -44.31 20.33
CA LYS A 612 -2.68 -43.34 20.37
C LYS A 612 -2.90 -42.63 19.03
N LEU A 613 -1.83 -42.30 18.31
CA LEU A 613 -1.92 -41.68 16.97
C LEU A 613 -2.47 -42.65 15.92
N LEU A 614 -2.07 -43.92 15.96
CA LEU A 614 -2.49 -44.93 14.98
C LEU A 614 -4.00 -45.21 15.02
N ARG A 615 -4.63 -45.11 16.19
CA ARG A 615 -6.10 -45.17 16.32
C ARG A 615 -6.82 -44.23 15.34
N TRP A 616 -6.30 -43.03 15.12
CA TRP A 616 -6.89 -42.03 14.21
C TRP A 616 -6.46 -42.18 12.76
N SER A 617 -5.49 -43.04 12.48
CA SER A 617 -5.13 -43.42 11.11
C SER A 617 -6.13 -44.39 10.48
N HIS A 618 -6.89 -45.10 11.33
CA HIS A 618 -7.92 -46.08 10.96
C HIS A 618 -9.31 -45.47 10.74
N GLU A 619 -9.56 -44.25 11.22
CA GLU A 619 -10.85 -43.58 11.01
C GLU A 619 -10.98 -43.09 9.56
N HIS A 620 -12.18 -43.17 8.97
CA HIS A 620 -12.45 -42.86 7.54
C HIS A 620 -12.35 -41.36 7.18
N THR A 621 -11.80 -40.53 8.05
CA THR A 621 -11.60 -39.09 7.87
C THR A 621 -10.20 -38.84 7.30
N GLY A 622 -10.10 -38.72 5.96
CA GLY A 622 -8.83 -38.60 5.23
C GLY A 622 -7.85 -37.53 5.75
N HIS A 623 -8.36 -36.43 6.33
CA HIS A 623 -7.54 -35.37 6.92
C HIS A 623 -6.74 -35.81 8.16
N PHE A 624 -7.29 -36.66 9.04
CA PHE A 624 -6.56 -37.12 10.24
C PHE A 624 -5.46 -38.11 9.86
N LYS A 625 -5.75 -39.02 8.94
CA LYS A 625 -4.80 -40.00 8.42
C LYS A 625 -3.55 -39.33 7.83
N ALA A 626 -3.72 -38.24 7.07
CA ALA A 626 -2.61 -37.48 6.52
C ALA A 626 -1.75 -36.81 7.62
N LYS A 627 -2.38 -36.19 8.62
CA LYS A 627 -1.67 -35.54 9.74
C LYS A 627 -0.87 -36.53 10.58
N VAL A 628 -1.47 -37.65 10.95
CA VAL A 628 -0.80 -38.73 11.69
C VAL A 628 0.39 -39.25 10.89
N LYS A 629 0.22 -39.49 9.59
CA LYS A 629 1.30 -39.93 8.71
C LYS A 629 2.47 -38.95 8.68
N HIS A 630 2.23 -37.64 8.63
CA HIS A 630 3.28 -36.62 8.65
C HIS A 630 4.05 -36.60 9.98
N ILE A 631 3.34 -36.77 11.11
CA ILE A 631 3.99 -36.87 12.43
C ILE A 631 4.86 -38.12 12.49
N ILE A 632 4.37 -39.27 12.04
CA ILE A 632 5.14 -40.52 11.98
C ILE A 632 6.38 -40.36 11.08
N GLU A 633 6.25 -39.72 9.91
CA GLU A 633 7.40 -39.44 9.05
C GLU A 633 8.46 -38.59 9.78
N ARG A 634 8.03 -37.60 10.56
CA ARG A 634 8.93 -36.77 11.35
C ARG A 634 9.59 -37.54 12.49
N LEU A 635 8.85 -38.40 13.18
CA LEU A 635 9.38 -39.32 14.19
C LEU A 635 10.48 -40.22 13.59
N ILE A 636 10.25 -40.79 12.40
CA ILE A 636 11.25 -41.61 11.69
C ILE A 636 12.49 -40.79 11.30
N ARG A 637 12.31 -39.52 10.89
CA ARG A 637 13.44 -38.61 10.60
C ARG A 637 14.29 -38.33 11.83
N ARG A 638 13.68 -38.30 13.02
CA ARG A 638 14.32 -37.85 14.26
C ARG A 638 14.92 -39.01 15.08
N PHE A 639 14.15 -40.06 15.31
CA PHE A 639 14.57 -41.21 16.16
C PHE A 639 15.12 -42.40 15.36
N GLY A 640 15.12 -42.31 14.02
CA GLY A 640 15.54 -43.38 13.13
C GLY A 640 14.42 -44.38 12.82
N TYR A 641 14.56 -45.08 11.70
CA TYR A 641 13.55 -46.03 11.23
C TYR A 641 13.47 -47.26 12.14
N ASP A 642 14.62 -47.81 12.53
CA ASP A 642 14.70 -49.06 13.29
C ASP A 642 14.02 -48.94 14.67
N TYR A 643 14.16 -47.78 15.33
CA TYR A 643 13.50 -47.50 16.62
C TYR A 643 11.98 -47.37 16.50
N ILE A 644 11.49 -46.74 15.43
CA ILE A 644 10.05 -46.60 15.19
C ILE A 644 9.43 -47.93 14.78
N GLU A 645 10.11 -48.72 13.95
CA GLU A 645 9.66 -50.05 13.53
C GLU A 645 9.55 -51.02 14.70
N ALA A 646 10.50 -50.99 15.65
CA ALA A 646 10.47 -51.80 16.86
C ALA A 646 9.27 -51.52 17.77
N ASN A 647 8.76 -50.28 17.77
CA ASN A 647 7.63 -49.84 18.58
C ASN A 647 6.30 -49.77 17.80
N PHE A 648 6.27 -50.23 16.55
CA PHE A 648 5.09 -50.17 15.68
C PHE A 648 4.26 -51.46 15.78
N PRO A 649 2.93 -51.39 15.99
CA PRO A 649 2.06 -52.57 15.97
C PRO A 649 2.12 -53.34 14.65
N GLU A 650 2.00 -54.68 14.72
CA GLU A 650 2.09 -55.54 13.53
C GLU A 650 0.97 -55.28 12.53
N GLU A 651 -0.22 -54.92 13.01
CA GLU A 651 -1.42 -54.61 12.22
C GLU A 651 -1.22 -53.39 11.29
N ASP A 652 -0.37 -52.45 11.68
CA ASP A 652 -0.15 -51.17 11.00
C ASP A 652 1.14 -51.11 10.17
N ARG A 653 1.92 -52.20 10.10
CA ARG A 653 3.20 -52.25 9.34
C ARG A 653 3.04 -51.88 7.86
N ARG A 654 1.85 -52.05 7.28
CA ARG A 654 1.53 -51.61 5.91
C ARG A 654 1.61 -50.09 5.76
N LEU A 655 1.18 -49.33 6.77
CA LEU A 655 1.26 -47.87 6.81
C LEU A 655 2.72 -47.40 6.88
N LEU A 656 3.54 -48.03 7.73
CA LEU A 656 4.97 -47.77 7.84
C LEU A 656 5.72 -48.04 6.52
N THR A 657 5.38 -49.15 5.85
CA THR A 657 5.93 -49.51 4.54
C THR A 657 5.56 -48.48 3.45
N ASN A 658 4.32 -47.98 3.48
CA ASN A 658 3.86 -46.94 2.57
C ASN A 658 4.58 -45.60 2.79
N ILE A 659 4.81 -45.21 4.05
CA ILE A 659 5.60 -44.02 4.40
C ILE A 659 7.03 -44.17 3.88
N ARG A 660 7.66 -45.34 4.07
CA ARG A 660 9.01 -45.63 3.56
C ARG A 660 9.10 -45.54 2.04
N LYS A 661 8.14 -46.14 1.31
CA LYS A 661 8.08 -46.06 -0.17
C LYS A 661 7.90 -44.64 -0.66
N MET A 662 7.04 -43.85 -0.02
CA MET A 662 6.80 -42.46 -0.39
C MET A 662 8.01 -41.56 -0.09
N ARG A 663 8.66 -41.74 1.07
CA ARG A 663 9.90 -41.04 1.40
C ARG A 663 11.03 -41.36 0.44
N ASN A 664 11.19 -42.62 0.03
CA ASN A 664 12.19 -43.00 -0.97
C ASN A 664 11.89 -42.39 -2.35
N ARG A 665 10.62 -42.17 -2.70
CA ARG A 665 10.23 -41.45 -3.93
C ARG A 665 10.49 -39.94 -3.83
N ASN A 666 10.21 -39.32 -2.68
CA ASN A 666 10.47 -37.90 -2.46
C ASN A 666 11.98 -37.62 -2.36
N LYS A 667 12.77 -38.46 -1.70
CA LYS A 667 14.25 -38.38 -1.73
C LYS A 667 14.79 -38.47 -3.15
N ARG A 668 14.28 -39.38 -3.99
CA ARG A 668 14.67 -39.47 -5.41
C ARG A 668 14.27 -38.23 -6.22
N LYS A 669 13.14 -37.59 -5.91
CA LYS A 669 12.73 -36.31 -6.51
C LYS A 669 13.57 -35.12 -6.02
N ASP A 670 13.92 -35.07 -4.74
CA ASP A 670 14.79 -34.01 -4.18
C ASP A 670 16.24 -34.16 -4.68
N GLU A 671 16.70 -35.40 -4.89
CA GLU A 671 17.97 -35.71 -5.56
C GLU A 671 17.95 -35.33 -7.06
N GLU A 672 16.78 -35.30 -7.72
CA GLU A 672 16.61 -34.75 -9.08
C GLU A 672 16.48 -33.21 -9.12
N VAL A 673 16.10 -32.56 -8.02
CA VAL A 673 15.87 -31.09 -7.92
C VAL A 673 17.09 -30.34 -7.33
N THR A 674 18.08 -31.04 -6.78
CA THR A 674 19.32 -30.45 -6.21
C THR A 674 20.37 -30.04 -7.24
N THR A 675 19.94 -29.49 -8.38
CA THR A 675 20.76 -28.67 -9.29
C THR A 675 20.09 -27.32 -9.59
N GLY A 676 19.65 -26.61 -8.55
CA GLY A 676 19.08 -25.28 -8.72
C GLY A 676 18.71 -24.54 -7.44
N VAL A 677 19.69 -23.84 -6.88
CA VAL A 677 19.58 -22.67 -5.97
C VAL A 677 19.22 -22.94 -4.49
N SER A 678 20.18 -22.62 -3.63
CA SER A 678 20.00 -22.29 -2.21
C SER A 678 19.94 -20.77 -2.02
N ASP A 679 19.27 -20.40 -0.93
CA ASP A 679 19.22 -19.10 -0.22
C ASP A 679 18.41 -17.95 -0.83
N VAL A 680 17.18 -17.80 -0.34
CA VAL A 680 16.56 -16.49 -0.14
C VAL A 680 16.26 -16.30 1.35
N ALA A 681 17.03 -15.41 1.97
CA ALA A 681 16.80 -14.93 3.32
C ALA A 681 15.51 -14.10 3.37
N ALA A 682 14.52 -14.58 4.12
CA ALA A 682 13.30 -13.84 4.40
C ALA A 682 13.55 -12.74 5.45
N THR A 683 13.18 -11.52 5.08
CA THR A 683 13.13 -10.28 5.85
C THR A 683 12.44 -10.44 7.21
N LYS A 684 12.99 -9.79 8.24
CA LYS A 684 12.50 -9.81 9.63
C LYS A 684 11.20 -9.00 9.78
N GLY A 685 10.10 -9.71 9.95
CA GLY A 685 8.80 -9.24 10.44
C GLY A 685 7.77 -10.37 10.31
N SER A 686 7.15 -10.80 11.41
CA SER A 686 6.19 -11.94 11.48
C SER A 686 6.74 -13.36 11.19
N ARG A 687 7.91 -13.73 11.74
CA ARG A 687 8.51 -15.07 11.53
C ARG A 687 7.94 -16.16 12.45
N PHE A 688 7.46 -15.80 13.64
CA PHE A 688 6.94 -16.77 14.63
C PHE A 688 5.58 -17.33 14.19
N MET A 689 4.65 -16.45 13.84
CA MET A 689 3.27 -16.80 13.48
C MET A 689 3.21 -17.66 12.22
N SER A 690 3.91 -17.25 11.16
CA SER A 690 4.02 -18.05 9.94
C SER A 690 4.64 -19.42 10.19
N ALA A 691 5.65 -19.53 11.07
CA ALA A 691 6.29 -20.82 11.37
C ALA A 691 5.41 -21.72 12.24
N PHE A 692 4.69 -21.17 13.22
CA PHE A 692 3.75 -21.92 14.05
C PHE A 692 2.50 -22.34 13.25
N ASP A 693 1.93 -21.43 12.46
CA ASP A 693 0.76 -21.68 11.62
C ASP A 693 1.09 -22.68 10.49
N GLU A 694 2.27 -22.57 9.86
CA GLU A 694 2.79 -23.60 8.95
C GLU A 694 3.01 -24.93 9.68
N ALA A 695 3.56 -24.89 10.90
CA ALA A 695 3.74 -26.09 11.71
C ALA A 695 2.41 -26.73 12.14
N VAL A 696 1.32 -26.00 12.31
CA VAL A 696 0.03 -26.56 12.76
C VAL A 696 -0.90 -26.87 11.58
N TYR A 697 -0.98 -25.98 10.59
CA TYR A 697 -1.93 -26.01 9.47
C TYR A 697 -1.32 -26.25 8.09
N GLY A 698 -0.02 -25.99 7.88
CA GLY A 698 0.65 -26.13 6.57
C GLY A 698 0.59 -27.51 5.93
N SER A 699 0.19 -28.55 6.67
CA SER A 699 -0.04 -29.90 6.14
C SER A 699 -1.43 -30.15 5.53
N ASP A 700 -2.38 -29.21 5.65
CA ASP A 700 -3.74 -29.37 5.13
C ASP A 700 -3.86 -29.05 3.61
N GLU A 701 -2.92 -28.29 3.01
CA GLU A 701 -3.03 -27.84 1.61
C GLU A 701 -2.46 -28.80 0.54
N GLU A 702 -1.69 -29.83 0.91
CA GLU A 702 -0.98 -30.67 -0.07
C GLU A 702 -1.74 -31.91 -0.59
N ASN A 703 -2.93 -32.26 -0.05
CA ASN A 703 -3.49 -33.61 -0.23
C ASN A 703 -4.93 -33.72 -0.79
N ASP A 704 -5.47 -32.72 -1.49
CA ASP A 704 -6.80 -32.85 -2.13
C ASP A 704 -6.74 -33.28 -3.60
N ASN A 705 -6.12 -34.43 -3.89
CA ASN A 705 -6.27 -35.15 -5.17
C ASN A 705 -5.93 -36.63 -5.01
N GLY A 706 -6.93 -37.47 -4.77
CA GLY A 706 -6.74 -38.93 -4.79
C GLY A 706 -8.01 -39.73 -4.53
N SER A 707 -8.78 -40.02 -5.58
CA SER A 707 -9.57 -41.24 -5.66
C SER A 707 -9.35 -41.91 -7.01
N ASP A 708 -9.01 -43.20 -6.94
CA ASP A 708 -8.55 -44.05 -8.04
C ASP A 708 -9.68 -44.48 -8.97
N GLN A 709 -9.46 -44.40 -10.29
CA GLN A 709 -9.89 -45.41 -11.25
C GLN A 709 -8.78 -45.59 -12.30
N GLU A 710 -8.22 -46.79 -12.34
CA GLU A 710 -7.24 -47.26 -13.33
C GLU A 710 -7.92 -47.50 -14.67
N GLU A 711 -7.45 -46.85 -15.75
CA GLU A 711 -7.43 -47.46 -17.08
C GLU A 711 -6.20 -46.97 -17.86
N ASN A 712 -5.49 -47.94 -18.43
CA ASN A 712 -4.27 -47.80 -19.23
C ASN A 712 -4.52 -47.07 -20.56
N VAL A 713 -3.81 -45.96 -20.84
CA VAL A 713 -3.30 -45.65 -22.19
C VAL A 713 -2.03 -44.80 -22.09
N ALA A 714 -0.98 -45.24 -22.78
CA ALA A 714 0.27 -44.53 -22.97
C ALA A 714 0.10 -43.16 -23.66
N GLY A 715 0.78 -42.13 -23.15
CA GLY A 715 0.87 -40.81 -23.80
C GLY A 715 1.26 -39.72 -22.82
N GLY A 716 2.48 -39.19 -22.95
CA GLY A 716 3.07 -38.21 -22.03
C GLY A 716 2.22 -36.95 -21.84
N LYS A 717 2.19 -36.40 -20.62
CA LYS A 717 1.50 -35.14 -20.31
C LYS A 717 2.34 -34.16 -19.49
N MET A 718 2.50 -32.99 -20.09
CA MET A 718 2.83 -31.70 -19.51
C MET A 718 1.90 -31.34 -18.33
N LYS A 719 2.46 -30.67 -17.32
CA LYS A 719 1.76 -30.04 -16.19
C LYS A 719 0.63 -29.12 -16.69
N ASN A 720 -0.62 -29.43 -16.34
CA ASN A 720 -1.76 -28.52 -16.49
C ASN A 720 -2.27 -28.11 -15.10
N GLY A 721 -2.41 -26.80 -14.88
CA GLY A 721 -3.04 -26.24 -13.69
C GLY A 721 -4.54 -26.57 -13.62
N ALA A 722 -5.07 -26.65 -12.40
CA ALA A 722 -6.47 -26.94 -12.12
C ALA A 722 -7.41 -25.94 -12.82
N LYS A 723 -8.47 -26.44 -13.47
CA LYS A 723 -9.50 -25.62 -14.12
C LYS A 723 -10.68 -25.45 -13.16
N GLN A 724 -10.93 -24.24 -12.69
CA GLN A 724 -12.10 -23.87 -11.87
C GLN A 724 -13.24 -23.34 -12.77
N PHE A 725 -14.49 -23.61 -12.40
CA PHE A 725 -15.70 -23.22 -13.15
C PHE A 725 -16.62 -22.36 -12.27
N ILE A 726 -17.14 -21.25 -12.82
CA ILE A 726 -18.11 -20.37 -12.15
C ILE A 726 -19.51 -20.86 -12.51
N VAL A 727 -20.35 -21.11 -11.51
CA VAL A 727 -21.73 -21.59 -11.67
C VAL A 727 -22.69 -20.42 -11.43
N GLU A 728 -23.30 -19.93 -12.50
CA GLU A 728 -24.32 -18.88 -12.44
C GLU A 728 -25.67 -19.46 -12.00
N SER A 729 -26.24 -18.89 -10.93
CA SER A 729 -27.64 -19.13 -10.54
C SER A 729 -28.53 -18.17 -11.34
N GLY A 730 -29.47 -18.69 -12.13
CA GLY A 730 -30.11 -17.98 -13.24
C GLY A 730 -31.00 -16.77 -12.94
N ASP A 731 -31.12 -16.30 -11.70
CA ASP A 731 -32.09 -15.26 -11.32
C ASP A 731 -31.50 -13.92 -10.86
N ASN A 732 -30.17 -13.75 -10.78
CA ASN A 732 -29.53 -12.43 -10.60
C ASN A 732 -28.10 -12.41 -11.19
N PRO A 733 -27.65 -11.30 -11.80
CA PRO A 733 -26.29 -11.18 -12.30
C PRO A 733 -25.27 -11.27 -11.15
N LEU A 734 -24.29 -12.16 -11.31
CA LEU A 734 -23.31 -12.50 -10.27
C LEU A 734 -22.30 -11.34 -10.07
N ASP A 735 -22.28 -10.73 -8.88
CA ASP A 735 -21.36 -9.64 -8.54
C ASP A 735 -20.02 -10.17 -8.00
N LEU A 736 -19.00 -10.19 -8.87
CA LEU A 736 -17.66 -10.75 -8.62
C LEU A 736 -16.84 -10.03 -7.54
N LEU A 737 -17.35 -8.94 -6.96
CA LEU A 737 -16.71 -8.22 -5.87
C LEU A 737 -17.32 -8.57 -4.50
N ASP A 738 -18.43 -9.30 -4.47
CA ASP A 738 -19.05 -9.72 -3.21
C ASP A 738 -18.34 -10.97 -2.64
N SER A 739 -18.10 -10.96 -1.33
CA SER A 739 -17.48 -12.03 -0.56
C SER A 739 -18.17 -13.40 -0.69
N GLN A 740 -19.45 -13.41 -1.11
CA GLN A 740 -20.23 -14.62 -1.34
C GLN A 740 -19.96 -15.29 -2.70
N THR A 741 -19.26 -14.64 -3.64
CA THR A 741 -18.98 -15.24 -4.97
C THR A 741 -18.02 -16.42 -4.94
N LEU A 742 -17.22 -16.57 -3.87
CA LEU A 742 -16.38 -17.75 -3.66
C LEU A 742 -17.21 -19.03 -3.50
N ALA A 743 -18.46 -18.94 -3.04
CA ALA A 743 -19.37 -20.08 -2.93
C ALA A 743 -19.89 -20.56 -4.30
N HIS A 744 -19.75 -19.76 -5.35
CA HIS A 744 -20.20 -20.07 -6.72
C HIS A 744 -19.09 -20.64 -7.61
N ILE A 745 -17.89 -20.91 -7.06
CA ILE A 745 -16.75 -21.48 -7.76
C ILE A 745 -16.69 -22.98 -7.48
N SER A 746 -16.95 -23.80 -8.49
CA SER A 746 -16.85 -25.26 -8.41
C SER A 746 -15.55 -25.76 -9.04
N SER A 747 -14.91 -26.72 -8.36
CA SER A 747 -13.77 -27.49 -8.88
C SER A 747 -14.20 -28.61 -9.84
N THR A 748 -15.49 -28.93 -9.90
CA THR A 748 -16.06 -29.95 -10.78
C THR A 748 -16.81 -29.31 -11.95
N ARG A 749 -16.59 -29.82 -13.17
CA ARG A 749 -17.29 -29.35 -14.38
C ARG A 749 -18.81 -29.53 -14.21
N PRO A 750 -19.62 -28.45 -14.24
CA PRO A 750 -21.06 -28.58 -14.14
C PRO A 750 -21.66 -29.22 -15.40
N ASN A 751 -22.55 -30.20 -15.23
CA ASN A 751 -23.16 -31.04 -16.28
C ASN A 751 -24.11 -30.30 -17.26
N LYS A 752 -24.18 -28.97 -17.25
CA LYS A 752 -25.12 -28.18 -18.06
C LYS A 752 -24.50 -27.43 -19.25
N PHE A 753 -23.30 -27.80 -19.69
CA PHE A 753 -22.77 -27.28 -20.98
C PHE A 753 -23.36 -28.03 -22.18
N ASN A 754 -24.68 -27.94 -22.37
CA ASN A 754 -25.31 -28.30 -23.63
C ASN A 754 -25.14 -27.14 -24.61
N LYS A 755 -24.35 -27.38 -25.66
CA LYS A 755 -23.95 -26.43 -26.73
C LYS A 755 -25.11 -25.78 -27.52
N ASN A 756 -26.37 -26.06 -27.16
CA ASN A 756 -27.56 -25.63 -27.90
C ASN A 756 -28.39 -24.52 -27.21
N GLN A 757 -28.07 -24.07 -25.99
CA GLN A 757 -28.85 -23.01 -25.31
C GLN A 757 -28.39 -21.58 -25.60
N ASN A 758 -27.14 -21.36 -26.04
CA ASN A 758 -26.63 -20.00 -26.34
C ASN A 758 -27.07 -19.44 -27.71
N ARG A 759 -27.76 -20.22 -28.55
CA ARG A 759 -28.27 -19.74 -29.85
C ARG A 759 -29.60 -18.99 -29.77
N ALA A 760 -30.32 -19.05 -28.63
CA ALA A 760 -31.68 -18.50 -28.54
C ALA A 760 -31.78 -17.13 -27.84
N ARG A 761 -30.69 -16.59 -27.26
CA ARG A 761 -30.72 -15.33 -26.47
C ARG A 761 -30.13 -14.08 -27.15
N PHE A 762 -29.69 -14.18 -28.41
CA PHE A 762 -29.19 -13.02 -29.17
C PHE A 762 -29.71 -13.04 -30.61
N ASN A 763 -31.03 -12.97 -30.79
CA ASN A 763 -31.65 -12.53 -32.03
C ASN A 763 -32.16 -11.09 -31.85
N ASN A 764 -31.25 -10.14 -31.69
CA ASN A 764 -31.54 -8.72 -31.92
C ASN A 764 -30.71 -8.29 -33.14
N ASP A 765 -31.40 -7.82 -34.18
CA ASP A 765 -30.90 -7.51 -35.55
C ASP A 765 -29.82 -6.42 -35.67
N ALA A 766 -29.08 -6.10 -34.59
CA ALA A 766 -28.10 -5.02 -34.55
C ALA A 766 -26.63 -5.46 -34.66
N PHE A 767 -26.32 -6.76 -34.49
CA PHE A 767 -24.93 -7.24 -34.42
C PHE A 767 -24.74 -8.59 -35.09
N ASN A 768 -23.90 -8.66 -36.14
CA ASN A 768 -23.45 -9.91 -36.75
C ASN A 768 -21.94 -10.10 -36.55
N PHE A 769 -21.50 -11.36 -36.55
CA PHE A 769 -20.09 -11.74 -36.51
C PHE A 769 -19.68 -12.41 -37.81
N ASP A 770 -18.47 -12.15 -38.31
CA ASP A 770 -17.91 -12.87 -39.46
C ASP A 770 -17.41 -14.28 -39.07
N SER A 771 -16.98 -15.07 -40.06
CA SER A 771 -16.52 -16.46 -39.88
C SER A 771 -15.26 -16.61 -39.01
N GLU A 772 -14.61 -15.51 -38.64
CA GLU A 772 -13.46 -15.47 -37.73
C GLU A 772 -13.83 -14.92 -36.34
N GLY A 773 -15.12 -14.63 -36.11
CA GLY A 773 -15.63 -14.19 -34.81
C GLY A 773 -15.42 -12.70 -34.52
N LYS A 774 -15.28 -11.86 -35.53
CA LYS A 774 -15.19 -10.41 -35.39
C LYS A 774 -16.57 -9.75 -35.58
N LEU A 775 -16.90 -8.83 -34.68
CA LEU A 775 -18.22 -8.17 -34.57
C LEU A 775 -18.32 -7.04 -35.62
N VAL A 776 -19.27 -7.14 -36.54
CA VAL A 776 -19.52 -6.17 -37.62
C VAL A 776 -20.81 -5.40 -37.34
N VAL A 777 -20.68 -4.10 -37.10
CA VAL A 777 -21.82 -3.16 -36.97
C VAL A 777 -22.06 -2.49 -38.32
N LYS A 778 -23.28 -2.60 -38.87
CA LYS A 778 -23.64 -1.86 -40.09
C LYS A 778 -23.90 -0.39 -39.73
N GLY A 779 -23.06 0.52 -40.24
CA GLY A 779 -23.29 1.97 -40.15
C GLY A 779 -24.34 2.44 -41.17
N GLN A 780 -25.22 3.35 -40.74
CA GLN A 780 -26.06 4.19 -41.61
C GLN A 780 -25.56 5.66 -41.56
N PRO A 781 -25.96 6.51 -42.54
CA PRO A 781 -25.06 7.35 -43.31
C PRO A 781 -24.65 8.66 -42.64
N LYS A 782 -23.49 9.19 -43.05
CA LYS A 782 -22.98 10.53 -42.69
C LYS A 782 -23.83 11.64 -43.33
N PRO A 783 -24.22 12.69 -42.60
CA PRO A 783 -24.51 13.99 -43.19
C PRO A 783 -23.20 14.75 -43.49
N SER A 784 -23.26 15.53 -44.56
CA SER A 784 -22.22 16.35 -45.17
C SER A 784 -21.62 17.42 -44.24
N THR A 785 -20.29 17.49 -44.21
CA THR A 785 -19.49 18.59 -43.68
C THR A 785 -19.57 19.81 -44.61
N ASN A 786 -19.87 20.99 -44.07
CA ASN A 786 -19.36 22.30 -44.51
C ASN A 786 -19.86 23.40 -43.57
N VAL A 787 -19.15 23.65 -42.47
CA VAL A 787 -19.03 24.97 -41.83
C VAL A 787 -17.66 24.99 -41.15
N ASP A 788 -16.83 25.99 -41.43
CA ASP A 788 -15.53 26.19 -40.80
C ASP A 788 -15.68 26.34 -39.28
N ASP A 789 -15.18 25.36 -38.53
CA ASP A 789 -15.19 25.35 -37.06
C ASP A 789 -13.91 26.03 -36.53
N PRO A 790 -14.01 27.19 -35.84
CA PRO A 790 -12.85 27.92 -35.30
C PRO A 790 -12.08 27.18 -34.18
N LEU A 791 -12.55 25.99 -33.76
CA LEU A 791 -12.01 25.25 -32.61
C LEU A 791 -11.04 24.12 -32.97
N SER A 792 -10.75 23.87 -34.26
CA SER A 792 -9.80 22.81 -34.65
C SER A 792 -8.43 22.95 -33.99
N ALA A 793 -7.95 24.18 -33.77
CA ALA A 793 -6.68 24.48 -33.10
C ALA A 793 -6.65 24.14 -31.59
N VAL A 794 -7.81 24.04 -30.91
CA VAL A 794 -7.89 23.74 -29.46
C VAL A 794 -7.89 22.23 -29.18
N THR A 795 -8.14 21.41 -30.21
CA THR A 795 -8.38 19.96 -30.06
C THR A 795 -7.13 19.09 -30.03
N SER A 796 -5.95 19.57 -30.44
CA SER A 796 -4.72 18.76 -30.52
C SER A 796 -4.28 18.20 -29.15
N GLY A 797 -4.34 19.01 -28.08
CA GLY A 797 -4.02 18.56 -26.71
C GLY A 797 -5.03 17.57 -26.13
N ILE A 798 -6.30 17.72 -26.49
CA ILE A 798 -7.40 16.87 -26.01
C ILE A 798 -7.42 15.53 -26.75
N ASN A 799 -7.06 15.52 -28.04
CA ASN A 799 -6.89 14.30 -28.83
C ASN A 799 -5.73 13.45 -28.31
N ALA A 800 -4.61 14.06 -27.91
CA ALA A 800 -3.50 13.32 -27.29
C ALA A 800 -3.87 12.71 -25.92
N TYR A 801 -4.69 13.39 -25.12
CA TYR A 801 -5.21 12.83 -23.85
C TYR A 801 -6.24 11.73 -24.09
N LEU A 802 -7.20 11.92 -25.00
CA LEU A 802 -8.16 10.88 -25.40
C LEU A 802 -7.47 9.67 -26.04
N GLU A 803 -6.38 9.89 -26.76
CA GLU A 803 -5.55 8.84 -27.34
C GLU A 803 -4.66 8.17 -26.28
N ALA A 804 -4.14 8.89 -25.28
CA ALA A 804 -3.42 8.33 -24.13
C ALA A 804 -4.35 7.52 -23.20
N VAL A 805 -5.60 7.94 -23.03
CA VAL A 805 -6.64 7.20 -22.28
C VAL A 805 -7.10 5.97 -23.08
N LYS A 806 -7.18 6.05 -24.41
CA LYS A 806 -7.48 4.90 -25.28
C LYS A 806 -6.30 3.93 -25.46
N SER A 807 -5.06 4.40 -25.36
CA SER A 807 -3.81 3.61 -25.54
C SER A 807 -3.12 3.25 -24.21
N GLY A 808 -3.68 3.68 -23.08
CA GLY A 808 -3.18 3.41 -21.74
C GLY A 808 -3.04 1.90 -21.47
N PRO A 809 -2.05 1.49 -20.67
CA PRO A 809 -1.77 0.08 -20.44
C PRO A 809 -2.90 -0.57 -19.64
N VAL A 810 -3.57 -1.56 -20.25
CA VAL A 810 -4.60 -2.35 -19.57
C VAL A 810 -3.89 -3.43 -18.73
N ARG A 811 -4.21 -3.49 -17.44
CA ARG A 811 -3.72 -4.54 -16.54
C ARG A 811 -4.35 -5.87 -16.92
N GLY A 812 -3.53 -6.80 -17.40
CA GLY A 812 -3.95 -8.19 -17.59
C GLY A 812 -4.05 -8.94 -16.26
N GLN A 813 -4.72 -10.09 -16.28
CA GLN A 813 -5.05 -10.99 -15.14
C GLN A 813 -3.85 -11.49 -14.28
N ARG A 814 -2.62 -11.02 -14.54
CA ARG A 814 -1.40 -11.33 -13.77
C ARG A 814 -0.59 -10.07 -13.40
N ASN A 815 -1.25 -8.92 -13.32
CA ASN A 815 -0.67 -7.63 -12.91
C ASN A 815 0.52 -7.16 -13.77
N LYS A 816 0.63 -7.64 -15.01
CA LYS A 816 1.59 -7.13 -16.00
C LYS A 816 0.89 -6.16 -16.95
N LEU A 817 1.49 -4.98 -17.12
CA LEU A 817 1.04 -3.92 -18.02
C LEU A 817 1.28 -4.36 -19.48
N LYS A 818 0.24 -4.35 -20.32
CA LYS A 818 0.37 -4.56 -21.77
C LYS A 818 -0.08 -3.29 -22.50
N PHE A 819 0.79 -2.79 -23.38
CA PHE A 819 0.48 -1.69 -24.30
C PHE A 819 -0.07 -2.26 -25.62
N ARG A 820 -1.12 -1.64 -26.18
CA ARG A 820 -1.66 -1.99 -27.50
C ARG A 820 -0.79 -1.32 -28.58
N LYS A 821 -0.21 -2.10 -29.49
CA LYS A 821 0.42 -1.61 -30.73
C LYS A 821 -0.58 -1.79 -31.87
N ASN A 822 -1.02 -0.70 -32.50
CA ASN A 822 -1.72 -0.76 -33.77
C ASN A 822 -0.68 -0.82 -34.90
N GLY A 823 -0.70 -1.90 -35.68
CA GLY A 823 -0.02 -1.99 -36.96
C GLY A 823 -1.08 -2.01 -38.05
N LYS A 824 -1.03 -1.04 -38.96
CA LYS A 824 -1.81 -1.01 -40.20
C LYS A 824 -0.97 -0.24 -41.20
N ASP A 825 -0.37 -0.95 -42.15
CA ASP A 825 -0.04 -0.46 -43.50
C ASP A 825 0.44 -1.64 -44.37
N SER A 826 -0.45 -2.05 -45.27
CA SER A 826 -0.34 -2.91 -46.46
C SER A 826 -1.71 -2.72 -47.15
N ASP A 827 -1.91 -2.35 -48.40
CA ASP A 827 -1.19 -2.37 -49.68
C ASP A 827 -1.62 -1.11 -50.49
N ASP A 828 -0.90 -0.58 -51.48
CA ASP A 828 -0.97 -1.01 -52.90
C ASP A 828 -0.05 -0.12 -53.79
N PHE A 829 0.32 -0.68 -54.95
CA PHE A 829 0.92 -0.13 -56.19
C PHE A 829 2.39 -0.45 -56.54
N GLY A 830 2.52 -1.28 -57.60
CA GLY A 830 3.37 -0.96 -58.77
C GLY A 830 4.49 -1.94 -59.09
N ASP A 831 4.35 -2.63 -60.22
CA ASP A 831 5.23 -3.67 -60.81
C ASP A 831 6.43 -3.09 -61.59
N ASP A 832 7.42 -3.96 -61.86
CA ASP A 832 8.63 -3.86 -62.72
C ASP A 832 9.82 -2.93 -62.35
N ASP A 833 10.95 -3.51 -61.94
CA ASP A 833 12.12 -3.80 -62.82
C ASP A 833 13.29 -4.45 -62.03
N ASP A 834 14.02 -5.34 -62.70
CA ASP A 834 15.07 -6.23 -62.18
C ASP A 834 16.39 -5.51 -61.80
N GLY A 835 17.10 -5.97 -60.75
CA GLY A 835 18.49 -5.52 -60.48
C GLY A 835 19.13 -5.87 -59.13
N GLU A 836 19.72 -7.07 -59.05
CA GLU A 836 20.77 -7.59 -58.14
C GLU A 836 21.24 -6.89 -56.83
N LYS A 837 21.24 -7.74 -55.77
CA LYS A 837 22.28 -8.00 -54.73
C LYS A 837 22.59 -6.96 -53.62
N GLY A 838 22.46 -7.40 -52.37
CA GLY A 838 23.35 -6.97 -51.28
C GLY A 838 22.91 -7.17 -49.82
N SER A 839 23.30 -8.32 -49.22
CA SER A 839 23.57 -8.54 -47.78
C SER A 839 22.42 -8.61 -46.75
N ARG A 840 22.24 -9.82 -46.19
CA ARG A 840 21.55 -10.12 -44.93
C ARG A 840 22.49 -9.90 -43.74
N LEU A 841 22.00 -9.31 -42.64
CA LEU A 841 22.56 -9.50 -41.30
C LEU A 841 21.48 -9.78 -40.26
N MET A 842 21.67 -10.91 -39.58
CA MET A 842 20.98 -11.41 -38.39
C MET A 842 21.19 -10.48 -37.18
N ARG A 843 20.16 -10.23 -36.39
CA ARG A 843 20.28 -9.71 -35.01
C ARG A 843 20.23 -10.85 -34.00
N GLY A 844 21.39 -11.22 -33.48
CA GLY A 844 21.56 -12.04 -32.29
C GLY A 844 21.26 -11.25 -31.01
N ARG A 845 20.62 -11.91 -30.04
CA ARG A 845 20.41 -11.44 -28.66
C ARG A 845 21.68 -11.69 -27.84
N VAL A 846 22.22 -10.65 -27.23
CA VAL A 846 23.31 -10.74 -26.24
C VAL A 846 22.72 -10.67 -24.83
N ASN A 847 22.99 -11.73 -24.07
CA ASN A 847 22.87 -11.83 -22.62
C ASN A 847 24.14 -11.23 -21.99
N GLN A 848 24.02 -10.32 -21.02
CA GLN A 848 25.10 -10.04 -20.07
C GLN A 848 24.52 -9.85 -18.66
N GLY A 849 24.68 -10.87 -17.84
CA GLY A 849 24.72 -10.75 -16.39
C GLY A 849 26.17 -10.91 -15.95
N ASN A 850 26.77 -9.87 -15.40
CA ASN A 850 28.10 -9.91 -14.81
C ASN A 850 27.99 -10.05 -13.29
N LYS A 851 28.71 -11.02 -12.74
CA LYS A 851 28.98 -11.14 -11.31
C LYS A 851 30.42 -11.60 -11.10
N ILE A 852 31.06 -10.95 -10.11
CA ILE A 852 32.10 -11.43 -9.18
C ILE A 852 33.50 -10.79 -9.32
N GLY A 853 33.98 -10.25 -8.18
CA GLY A 853 35.39 -10.36 -7.80
C GLY A 853 35.94 -9.34 -6.79
N LYS A 854 35.58 -9.42 -5.50
CA LYS A 854 36.38 -8.81 -4.41
C LYS A 854 36.66 -9.83 -3.29
N HIS A 855 37.95 -9.88 -2.93
CA HIS A 855 38.63 -10.38 -1.72
C HIS A 855 38.79 -11.87 -1.45
N ASN A 856 40.06 -12.29 -1.31
CA ASN A 856 40.47 -13.23 -0.28
C ASN A 856 41.82 -12.83 0.36
N LYS A 857 41.92 -13.03 1.68
CA LYS A 857 43.05 -12.71 2.57
C LYS A 857 44.08 -13.85 2.65
N LYS A 858 45.32 -13.40 2.84
CA LYS A 858 46.60 -14.03 3.25
C LYS A 858 46.58 -15.36 4.04
N GLY A 859 47.57 -16.21 3.72
CA GLY A 859 48.25 -17.15 4.61
C GLY A 859 49.44 -17.85 3.91
N PRO A 860 50.59 -18.16 4.55
CA PRO A 860 51.92 -17.96 3.95
C PRO A 860 52.76 -19.25 3.78
N LYS A 861 53.79 -19.21 2.89
CA LYS A 861 55.23 -19.36 3.24
C LYS A 861 56.12 -19.79 2.06
N PHE A 862 57.36 -19.29 2.19
CA PHE A 862 58.66 -19.79 1.71
C PHE A 862 59.33 -19.17 0.47
N LYS A 863 60.52 -18.64 0.80
CA LYS A 863 61.53 -17.88 0.05
C LYS A 863 62.35 -18.80 -0.86
N SER A 864 62.92 -18.26 -1.96
CA SER A 864 64.37 -18.07 -2.03
C SER A 864 64.86 -17.21 -3.23
N ARG A 865 65.52 -16.11 -2.86
CA ARG A 865 66.85 -15.63 -3.33
C ARG A 865 67.07 -15.24 -4.80
N LYS A 866 67.11 -13.91 -4.95
CA LYS A 866 68.31 -13.03 -5.12
C LYS A 866 68.83 -12.72 -6.53
N LYS A 867 68.95 -11.38 -6.69
CA LYS A 867 70.00 -10.55 -7.31
C LYS A 867 69.94 -10.47 -8.84
N LEU A 868 70.07 -9.30 -9.46
CA LEU A 868 70.59 -7.99 -9.01
C LEU A 868 69.61 -6.87 -9.35
#